data_AF-A0A2N1E750-F1
#
_entry.id   AF-A0A2N1E750-F1
#
_cell.length_a   1.000
_cell.length_b   1.000
_cell.length_c   1.000
_cell.angle_alpha   90.00
_cell.angle_beta   90.00
_cell.angle_gamma   90.00
#
_symmetry.space_group_name_H-M   'P 1'
#
loop_
_entity.id
_entity.type
_entity.pdbx_description
1 polymer ?
#
loop_
_entity_poly.entity_id
_entity_poly.type
_entity_poly.pdbx_seq_one_letter_code
_entity_poly.pdbx_strand_id
1 'polypeptide(L)'
;MSSTSFKQSLRRLWALDKFSYSIRVFIALTGSMALCWYQDEMTLLIPLFLGIIASALAETDDSWQGRLNALAVTLVCFSIAALSVELLFPYPWIFAASLALATFGLTMLGALGERYGAIASATLILSVYTMIGVDQRGGAVSDFWHEPLLLVAGAAWYGVLSVLWQALFSNQPVQQSLARLFRELGRYLKLKSSLFEPIRQLDVEARRLELAQQNGRVVAALNAAKEIILHRVGNGRPGSKVSRYLKLYFLAQDIHERASSSHYPYNALAEAFFHSDVLFRCQRLLRQQGKACQALAESIQLRQPFIYDDSFAEALGDLNASLEHLRIQSNPAWRGLLRSLRALAANLSTLDRLLGDASNPDALADATDSNLLDRAPRNLKEMWTRLRTQLTPTSLLFRHALRLSLALTVGYATLHAIHASQGYWIILTTLFVCQPNYGATRRKLGQRIIGTAIGLTVAWALFDLFPSPVVQSMFAIAAGLVFFINRTTRYTLATAAITLMVLFCFNQVGDGYGLFLPRLFDTLLGSLIAGLAVFLFLPDWQGRRLNKVLANTLTCNSIYLRQIMQQYAAGKSDDLAYRLARRNAHNADAALSTTLANMLMEPGHFRKEADVGFRFLVLSHTLLSYLSGLGAHRDTQLPADVREQLIEGAGNSLAASIDEIATGLANKQPIAIQSDDEEAMAAQLEQMPDEIDEGQRLVQTQLALICRQLGPLRTLATHLIKDTRAA
;
A
#
# COMPACT_ATOMS: atom_id res chain seq x y z
N MET A 1 -29.57 -17.33 16.20
CA MET A 1 -29.34 -16.23 15.23
C MET A 1 -30.11 -15.02 15.73
N SER A 2 -29.46 -14.13 16.50
CA SER A 2 -30.11 -12.93 17.05
C SER A 2 -30.36 -11.93 15.93
N SER A 3 -31.61 -11.48 15.78
CA SER A 3 -32.02 -10.43 14.84
C SER A 3 -31.14 -9.19 15.04
N THR A 4 -30.23 -8.92 14.12
CA THR A 4 -29.43 -7.69 14.14
C THR A 4 -30.40 -6.52 14.02
N SER A 5 -30.46 -5.68 15.06
CA SER A 5 -31.28 -4.46 15.04
C SER A 5 -30.97 -3.66 13.79
N PHE A 6 -31.98 -3.04 13.15
CA PHE A 6 -31.79 -2.17 11.98
C PHE A 6 -30.69 -1.11 12.21
N LYS A 7 -30.54 -0.63 13.45
CA LYS A 7 -29.45 0.27 13.86
C LYS A 7 -28.05 -0.37 13.75
N GLN A 8 -27.90 -1.66 14.05
CA GLN A 8 -26.65 -2.40 13.89
C GLN A 8 -26.34 -2.64 12.41
N SER A 9 -27.33 -2.99 11.60
CA SER A 9 -27.15 -3.14 10.14
C SER A 9 -26.76 -1.82 9.48
N LEU A 10 -27.40 -0.71 9.87
CA LEU A 10 -27.05 0.63 9.38
C LEU A 10 -25.65 1.05 9.83
N ARG A 11 -25.24 0.74 11.06
CA ARG A 11 -23.87 0.97 11.54
C ARG A 11 -22.83 0.15 10.78
N ARG A 12 -23.13 -1.11 10.46
CA ARG A 12 -22.26 -1.99 9.64
C ARG A 12 -22.11 -1.48 8.21
N LEU A 13 -23.17 -0.95 7.61
CA LEU A 13 -23.10 -0.29 6.30
C LEU A 13 -22.26 0.99 6.39
N TRP A 14 -22.50 1.82 7.40
CA TRP A 14 -21.72 3.03 7.70
C TRP A 14 -20.23 2.77 7.94
N ALA A 15 -19.90 1.59 8.46
CA ALA A 15 -18.55 1.14 8.69
C ALA A 15 -17.76 0.89 7.39
N LEU A 16 -18.42 0.57 6.26
CA LEU A 16 -17.75 0.29 4.99
C LEU A 16 -17.23 1.57 4.32
N ASP A 17 -15.92 1.67 4.06
CA ASP A 17 -15.28 2.79 3.32
C ASP A 17 -16.03 3.14 2.04
N LYS A 18 -16.44 2.09 1.31
CA LYS A 18 -17.12 2.21 0.02
C LYS A 18 -18.52 2.83 0.14
N PHE A 19 -19.21 2.66 1.26
CA PHE A 19 -20.59 3.12 1.41
C PHE A 19 -20.69 4.64 1.46
N SER A 20 -19.85 5.28 2.29
CA SER A 20 -19.72 6.74 2.38
C SER A 20 -19.43 7.39 1.01
N TYR A 21 -18.47 6.81 0.27
CA TYR A 21 -18.13 7.26 -1.08
C TYR A 21 -19.28 7.04 -2.07
N SER A 22 -19.95 5.89 -2.02
CA SER A 22 -21.08 5.57 -2.91
C SER A 22 -22.29 6.47 -2.69
N ILE A 23 -22.59 6.86 -1.45
CA ILE A 23 -23.68 7.80 -1.15
C ILE A 23 -23.41 9.16 -1.79
N ARG A 24 -22.20 9.68 -1.68
CA ARG A 24 -21.85 10.98 -2.27
C ARG A 24 -21.98 10.96 -3.78
N VAL A 25 -21.46 9.91 -4.42
CA VAL A 25 -21.63 9.69 -5.85
C VAL A 25 -23.10 9.55 -6.22
N PHE A 26 -23.89 8.79 -5.45
CA PHE A 26 -25.32 8.59 -5.71
C PHE A 26 -26.07 9.92 -5.69
N ILE A 27 -25.85 10.74 -4.65
CA ILE A 27 -26.46 12.07 -4.52
C ILE A 27 -26.02 12.97 -5.68
N ALA A 28 -24.74 12.92 -6.06
CA ALA A 28 -24.21 13.74 -7.15
C ALA A 28 -24.86 13.38 -8.50
N LEU A 29 -24.81 12.10 -8.89
CA LEU A 29 -25.35 11.61 -10.16
C LEU A 29 -26.88 11.76 -10.24
N THR A 30 -27.59 11.41 -9.16
CA THR A 30 -29.06 11.54 -9.12
C THR A 30 -29.47 13.01 -9.15
N GLY A 31 -28.77 13.88 -8.43
CA GLY A 31 -29.04 15.32 -8.43
C GLY A 31 -28.85 15.96 -9.81
N SER A 32 -27.75 15.63 -10.51
CA SER A 32 -27.52 16.12 -11.86
C SER A 32 -28.51 15.54 -12.88
N MET A 33 -28.84 14.25 -12.78
CA MET A 33 -29.87 13.64 -13.63
C MET A 33 -31.24 14.31 -13.43
N ALA A 34 -31.65 14.49 -12.17
CA ALA A 34 -32.93 15.14 -11.84
C ALA A 34 -32.97 16.60 -12.31
N LEU A 35 -31.85 17.32 -12.23
CA LEU A 35 -31.75 18.68 -12.77
C LEU A 35 -31.96 18.71 -14.30
N CYS A 36 -31.34 17.80 -15.04
CA CYS A 36 -31.50 17.71 -16.50
C CYS A 36 -32.94 17.37 -16.88
N TRP A 37 -33.57 16.43 -16.17
CA TRP A 37 -34.99 16.10 -16.36
C TRP A 37 -35.93 17.27 -16.02
N TYR A 38 -35.62 18.03 -14.96
CA TYR A 38 -36.43 19.19 -14.57
C TYR A 38 -36.34 20.34 -15.59
N GLN A 39 -35.18 20.50 -16.24
CA GLN A 39 -34.95 21.53 -17.25
C GLN A 39 -35.31 21.09 -18.67
N ASP A 40 -35.68 19.81 -18.86
CA ASP A 40 -35.93 19.17 -20.17
C ASP A 40 -34.73 19.24 -21.15
N GLU A 41 -33.51 19.36 -20.60
CA GLU A 41 -32.27 19.54 -21.36
C GLU A 41 -31.29 18.40 -21.08
N MET A 42 -31.51 17.26 -21.72
CA MET A 42 -30.71 16.04 -21.50
C MET A 42 -29.29 16.12 -22.09
N THR A 43 -29.05 17.10 -22.96
CA THR A 43 -27.73 17.42 -23.53
C THR A 43 -26.71 17.81 -22.46
N LEU A 44 -27.17 18.43 -21.36
CA LEU A 44 -26.34 18.85 -20.23
C LEU A 44 -25.82 17.67 -19.38
N LEU A 45 -26.45 16.49 -19.51
CA LEU A 45 -26.20 15.35 -18.64
C LEU A 45 -24.77 14.82 -18.76
N ILE A 46 -24.29 14.64 -20.00
CA ILE A 46 -22.98 14.05 -20.30
C ILE A 46 -21.85 14.87 -19.67
N PRO A 47 -21.70 16.19 -19.94
CA PRO A 47 -20.62 16.98 -19.35
C PRO A 47 -20.72 17.06 -17.83
N LEU A 48 -21.93 17.16 -17.25
CA LEU A 48 -22.10 17.16 -15.79
C LEU A 48 -21.62 15.84 -15.16
N PHE A 49 -22.00 14.69 -15.73
CA PHE A 49 -21.58 13.37 -15.25
C PHE A 49 -20.07 13.17 -15.37
N LEU A 50 -19.49 13.55 -16.51
CA LEU A 50 -18.04 13.46 -16.74
C LEU A 50 -17.26 14.34 -15.76
N GLY A 51 -17.76 15.54 -15.46
CA GLY A 51 -17.22 16.44 -14.44
C GLY A 51 -17.26 15.84 -13.03
N ILE A 52 -18.41 15.28 -12.62
CA ILE A 52 -18.57 14.55 -11.36
C ILE A 52 -17.54 13.42 -11.27
N ILE A 53 -17.38 12.64 -12.34
CA ILE A 53 -16.48 11.50 -12.37
C ILE A 53 -15.02 11.95 -12.23
N ALA A 54 -14.61 12.99 -12.97
CA ALA A 54 -13.25 13.53 -12.87
C ALA A 54 -12.95 14.01 -11.44
N SER A 55 -13.86 14.77 -10.82
CA SER A 55 -13.70 15.24 -9.43
C SER A 55 -13.66 14.10 -8.42
N ALA A 56 -14.50 13.08 -8.59
CA ALA A 56 -14.50 11.89 -7.74
C ALA A 56 -13.26 11.00 -7.91
N LEU A 57 -12.57 11.08 -9.05
CA LEU A 57 -11.27 10.44 -9.28
C LEU A 57 -10.11 11.26 -8.71
N ALA A 58 -10.23 12.60 -8.66
CA ALA A 58 -9.27 13.52 -8.04
C ALA A 58 -9.29 13.48 -6.50
N GLU A 59 -10.33 12.90 -5.90
CA GLU A 59 -10.53 12.84 -4.45
C GLU A 59 -9.40 12.10 -3.73
N THR A 60 -8.82 12.78 -2.73
CA THR A 60 -7.87 12.25 -1.76
C THR A 60 -8.33 12.40 -0.30
N ASP A 61 -7.76 11.59 0.59
CA ASP A 61 -8.09 11.55 2.01
C ASP A 61 -7.38 12.67 2.79
N ASP A 62 -7.98 13.87 2.80
CA ASP A 62 -7.45 15.04 3.51
C ASP A 62 -8.33 15.49 4.70
N SER A 63 -7.79 16.37 5.55
CA SER A 63 -8.63 17.15 6.49
C SER A 63 -9.63 18.01 5.72
N TRP A 64 -10.73 18.45 6.34
CA TRP A 64 -11.75 19.23 5.61
C TRP A 64 -11.20 20.54 5.01
N GLN A 65 -10.23 21.20 5.67
CA GLN A 65 -9.54 22.38 5.16
C GLN A 65 -8.62 22.01 4.00
N GLY A 66 -7.85 20.93 4.14
CA GLY A 66 -7.02 20.39 3.07
C GLY A 66 -7.86 20.02 1.85
N ARG A 67 -9.05 19.45 2.08
CA ARG A 67 -10.06 19.06 1.10
C ARG A 67 -10.62 20.25 0.32
N LEU A 68 -10.96 21.33 1.03
CA LEU A 68 -11.45 22.57 0.41
C LEU A 68 -10.36 23.19 -0.48
N ASN A 69 -9.13 23.27 0.03
CA ASN A 69 -7.99 23.76 -0.75
C ASN A 69 -7.68 22.84 -1.95
N ALA A 70 -7.80 21.51 -1.79
CA ALA A 70 -7.62 20.55 -2.88
C ALA A 70 -8.68 20.74 -3.97
N LEU A 71 -9.93 20.92 -3.57
CA LEU A 71 -11.02 21.19 -4.49
C LEU A 71 -10.79 22.50 -5.25
N ALA A 72 -10.42 23.58 -4.57
CA ALA A 72 -10.13 24.86 -5.22
C ALA A 72 -9.03 24.72 -6.28
N VAL A 73 -7.91 24.07 -5.94
CA VAL A 73 -6.83 23.79 -6.90
C VAL A 73 -7.32 22.90 -8.05
N THR A 74 -8.11 21.87 -7.76
CA THR A 74 -8.66 20.97 -8.78
C THR A 74 -9.55 21.72 -9.76
N LEU A 75 -10.47 22.58 -9.28
CA LEU A 75 -11.36 23.37 -10.12
C LEU A 75 -10.57 24.36 -10.98
N VAL A 76 -9.53 25.01 -10.44
CA VAL A 76 -8.66 25.89 -11.23
C VAL A 76 -7.93 25.10 -12.33
N CYS A 77 -7.33 23.96 -11.99
CA CYS A 77 -6.66 23.10 -12.97
C CYS A 77 -7.65 22.60 -14.05
N PHE A 78 -8.85 22.23 -13.65
CA PHE A 78 -9.91 21.75 -14.54
C PHE A 78 -10.37 22.85 -15.50
N SER A 79 -10.62 24.06 -15.01
CA SER A 79 -10.98 25.21 -15.84
C SER A 79 -9.88 25.55 -16.84
N ILE A 80 -8.61 25.63 -16.40
CA ILE A 80 -7.48 25.92 -17.28
C ILE A 80 -7.35 24.82 -18.34
N ALA A 81 -7.44 23.55 -17.95
CA ALA A 81 -7.31 22.43 -18.85
C ALA A 81 -8.43 22.37 -19.88
N ALA A 82 -9.69 22.55 -19.46
CA ALA A 82 -10.84 22.55 -20.37
C ALA A 82 -10.78 23.74 -21.36
N LEU A 83 -10.49 24.95 -20.89
CA LEU A 83 -10.33 26.12 -21.78
C LEU A 83 -9.13 25.99 -22.73
N SER A 84 -8.03 25.40 -22.27
CA SER A 84 -6.86 25.14 -23.12
C SER A 84 -7.17 24.14 -24.22
N VAL A 85 -7.98 23.12 -23.93
CA VAL A 85 -8.42 22.15 -24.94
C VAL A 85 -9.25 22.85 -26.00
N GLU A 86 -10.30 23.56 -25.62
CA GLU A 86 -11.16 24.34 -26.54
C GLU A 86 -10.37 25.28 -27.45
N LEU A 87 -9.43 26.04 -26.86
CA LEU A 87 -8.66 27.05 -27.60
C LEU A 87 -7.63 26.44 -28.57
N LEU A 88 -7.02 25.31 -28.19
CA LEU A 88 -5.95 24.68 -28.96
C LEU A 88 -6.45 23.62 -29.94
N PHE A 89 -7.68 23.12 -29.76
CA PHE A 89 -8.28 22.09 -30.60
C PHE A 89 -8.24 22.39 -32.10
N PRO A 90 -8.47 23.65 -32.56
CA PRO A 90 -8.37 23.99 -33.98
C PRO A 90 -6.96 23.88 -34.58
N TYR A 91 -5.91 23.73 -33.74
CA TYR A 91 -4.51 23.70 -34.16
C TYR A 91 -3.85 22.35 -33.80
N PRO A 92 -4.00 21.30 -34.63
CA PRO A 92 -3.64 19.93 -34.25
C PRO A 92 -2.18 19.73 -33.81
N TRP A 93 -1.23 20.42 -34.44
CA TRP A 93 0.19 20.32 -34.09
C TRP A 93 0.52 21.01 -32.77
N ILE A 94 -0.07 22.18 -32.53
CA ILE A 94 0.09 22.92 -31.26
C ILE A 94 -0.59 22.15 -30.14
N PHE A 95 -1.77 21.58 -30.40
CA PHE A 95 -2.47 20.71 -29.47
C PHE A 95 -1.67 19.46 -29.11
N ALA A 96 -1.05 18.78 -30.10
CA ALA A 96 -0.21 17.61 -29.84
C ALA A 96 1.00 17.95 -28.95
N ALA A 97 1.65 19.09 -29.21
CA ALA A 97 2.77 19.57 -28.41
C ALA A 97 2.34 19.97 -26.98
N SER A 98 1.22 20.69 -26.85
CA SER A 98 0.67 21.09 -25.55
C SER A 98 0.21 19.88 -24.74
N LEU A 99 -0.44 18.89 -25.37
CA LEU A 99 -0.84 17.63 -24.74
C LEU A 99 0.38 16.88 -24.21
N ALA A 100 1.47 16.79 -24.97
CA ALA A 100 2.70 16.14 -24.52
C ALA A 100 3.32 16.87 -23.32
N LEU A 101 3.46 18.19 -23.40
CA LEU A 101 4.03 19.03 -22.34
C LEU A 101 3.17 19.00 -21.07
N ALA A 102 1.85 19.14 -21.21
CA ALA A 102 0.90 19.10 -20.11
C ALA A 102 0.87 17.72 -19.45
N THR A 103 0.87 16.64 -20.24
CA THR A 103 0.93 15.26 -19.72
C THR A 103 2.20 15.04 -18.91
N PHE A 104 3.35 15.47 -19.43
CA PHE A 104 4.62 15.34 -18.72
C PHE A 104 4.62 16.15 -17.42
N GLY A 105 4.24 17.43 -17.49
CA GLY A 105 4.22 18.34 -16.34
C GLY A 105 3.24 17.92 -15.25
N LEU A 106 2.01 17.56 -15.62
CA LEU A 106 0.98 17.08 -14.70
C LEU A 106 1.42 15.75 -14.05
N THR A 107 1.94 14.79 -14.83
CA THR A 107 2.41 13.52 -14.25
C THR A 107 3.57 13.74 -13.27
N MET A 108 4.47 14.69 -13.56
CA MET A 108 5.57 15.06 -12.67
C MET A 108 5.11 15.74 -11.37
N LEU A 109 3.95 16.41 -11.33
CA LEU A 109 3.38 16.93 -10.07
C LEU A 109 3.09 15.82 -9.05
N GLY A 110 2.93 14.57 -9.49
CA GLY A 110 2.86 13.41 -8.61
C GLY A 110 4.09 13.23 -7.70
N ALA A 111 5.24 13.81 -8.04
CA ALA A 111 6.43 13.84 -7.18
C ALA A 111 6.22 14.61 -5.86
N LEU A 112 5.23 15.51 -5.81
CA LEU A 112 4.94 16.33 -4.64
C LEU A 112 4.10 15.59 -3.58
N GLY A 113 3.43 14.50 -3.96
CA GLY A 113 2.61 13.67 -3.08
C GLY A 113 1.42 13.05 -3.83
N GLU A 114 0.76 12.10 -3.17
CA GLU A 114 -0.39 11.35 -3.73
C GLU A 114 -1.52 12.28 -4.15
N ARG A 115 -1.81 13.31 -3.34
CA ARG A 115 -2.81 14.35 -3.64
C ARG A 115 -2.59 15.04 -4.99
N TYR A 116 -1.37 15.52 -5.24
CA TYR A 116 -1.06 16.22 -6.49
C TYR A 116 -1.10 15.27 -7.69
N GLY A 117 -0.67 14.03 -7.51
CA GLY A 117 -0.78 12.98 -8.53
C GLY A 117 -2.24 12.68 -8.91
N ALA A 118 -3.14 12.57 -7.92
CA ALA A 118 -4.56 12.35 -8.16
C ALA A 118 -5.19 13.51 -8.94
N ILE A 119 -4.97 14.76 -8.49
CA ILE A 119 -5.46 15.98 -9.17
C ILE A 119 -4.92 16.05 -10.61
N ALA A 120 -3.63 15.79 -10.82
CA ALA A 120 -3.01 15.79 -12.13
C ALA A 120 -3.63 14.75 -13.08
N SER A 121 -3.78 13.50 -12.62
CA SER A 121 -4.37 12.43 -13.42
C SER A 121 -5.83 12.73 -13.79
N ALA A 122 -6.60 13.29 -12.86
CA ALA A 122 -7.98 13.69 -13.10
C ALA A 122 -8.09 14.89 -14.04
N THR A 123 -7.12 15.82 -14.00
CA THR A 123 -7.04 16.95 -14.92
C THR A 123 -6.81 16.45 -16.35
N LEU A 124 -5.92 15.46 -16.56
CA LEU A 124 -5.73 14.82 -17.86
C LEU A 124 -6.98 14.10 -18.35
N ILE A 125 -7.69 13.39 -17.46
CA ILE A 125 -8.96 12.75 -17.79
C ILE A 125 -9.99 13.81 -18.23
N LEU A 126 -10.11 14.91 -17.48
CA LEU A 126 -11.02 16.00 -17.82
C LEU A 126 -10.68 16.64 -19.17
N SER A 127 -9.39 16.85 -19.48
CA SER A 127 -8.97 17.34 -20.80
C SER A 127 -9.49 16.43 -21.93
N VAL A 128 -9.47 15.11 -21.73
CA VAL A 128 -10.03 14.17 -22.70
C VAL A 128 -11.56 14.21 -22.75
N TYR A 129 -12.23 14.46 -21.62
CA TYR A 129 -13.67 14.68 -21.60
C TYR A 129 -14.09 15.95 -22.35
N THR A 130 -13.33 17.03 -22.23
CA THR A 130 -13.56 18.25 -23.02
C THR A 130 -13.39 17.97 -24.52
N MET A 131 -12.42 17.14 -24.93
CA MET A 131 -12.27 16.78 -26.35
C MET A 131 -13.50 16.05 -26.91
N ILE A 132 -14.10 15.12 -26.14
CA ILE A 132 -15.33 14.41 -26.53
C ILE A 132 -16.47 15.40 -26.78
N GLY A 133 -16.55 16.42 -25.94
CA GLY A 133 -17.53 17.48 -26.02
C GLY A 133 -17.46 18.36 -27.27
N VAL A 134 -16.24 18.81 -27.59
CA VAL A 134 -15.97 19.60 -28.80
C VAL A 134 -16.34 18.84 -30.07
N ASP A 135 -16.10 17.53 -30.09
CA ASP A 135 -16.41 16.68 -31.24
C ASP A 135 -17.92 16.47 -31.46
N GLN A 136 -18.70 16.31 -30.39
CA GLN A 136 -20.17 16.24 -30.49
C GLN A 136 -20.79 17.49 -31.13
N ARG A 137 -20.13 18.64 -31.00
CA ARG A 137 -20.55 19.91 -31.62
C ARG A 137 -20.04 20.08 -33.06
N GLY A 138 -19.43 19.05 -33.65
CA GLY A 138 -18.85 19.12 -34.99
C GLY A 138 -17.70 20.13 -35.12
N GLY A 139 -17.05 20.49 -34.00
CA GLY A 139 -15.94 21.45 -33.96
C GLY A 139 -16.34 22.93 -34.04
N ALA A 140 -17.62 23.28 -33.92
CA ALA A 140 -18.07 24.68 -33.93
C ALA A 140 -17.81 25.38 -32.58
N VAL A 141 -17.03 26.48 -32.61
CA VAL A 141 -16.55 27.23 -31.42
C VAL A 141 -17.55 28.30 -30.95
N SER A 142 -18.85 28.17 -31.22
CA SER A 142 -19.80 29.27 -30.98
C SER A 142 -20.02 29.58 -29.49
N ASP A 143 -19.67 28.67 -28.58
CA ASP A 143 -19.69 28.87 -27.13
C ASP A 143 -18.52 28.15 -26.42
N PHE A 144 -17.30 28.67 -26.57
CA PHE A 144 -16.06 28.10 -26.01
C PHE A 144 -16.04 27.95 -24.47
N TRP A 145 -16.98 28.58 -23.77
CA TRP A 145 -17.04 28.62 -22.30
C TRP A 145 -18.12 27.71 -21.71
N HIS A 146 -19.16 27.39 -22.46
CA HIS A 146 -20.36 26.73 -21.91
C HIS A 146 -20.07 25.29 -21.46
N GLU A 147 -19.45 24.50 -22.31
CA GLU A 147 -19.13 23.10 -21.99
C GLU A 147 -18.05 22.94 -20.91
N PRO A 148 -16.92 23.69 -20.95
CA PRO A 148 -16.00 23.76 -19.83
C PRO A 148 -16.68 24.13 -18.51
N LEU A 149 -17.63 25.07 -18.54
CA LEU A 149 -18.38 25.46 -17.35
C LEU A 149 -19.23 24.31 -16.80
N LEU A 150 -19.91 23.54 -17.66
CA LEU A 150 -20.71 22.38 -17.23
C LEU A 150 -19.83 21.27 -16.61
N LEU A 151 -18.69 20.96 -17.24
CA LEU A 151 -17.73 19.99 -16.69
C LEU A 151 -17.23 20.43 -15.31
N VAL A 152 -16.85 21.71 -15.17
CA VAL A 152 -16.38 22.28 -13.89
C VAL A 152 -17.51 22.37 -12.88
N ALA A 153 -18.75 22.65 -13.29
CA ALA A 153 -19.92 22.69 -12.42
C ALA A 153 -20.25 21.30 -11.85
N GLY A 154 -20.22 20.25 -12.68
CA GLY A 154 -20.35 18.87 -12.22
C GLY A 154 -19.23 18.49 -11.24
N ALA A 155 -18.00 18.89 -11.54
CA ALA A 155 -16.86 18.67 -10.66
C ALA A 155 -17.01 19.41 -9.31
N ALA A 156 -17.52 20.64 -9.33
CA ALA A 156 -17.77 21.47 -8.16
C ALA A 156 -18.90 20.90 -7.29
N TRP A 157 -19.98 20.40 -7.91
CA TRP A 157 -21.11 19.79 -7.20
C TRP A 157 -20.66 18.59 -6.35
N TYR A 158 -19.96 17.64 -6.97
CA TYR A 158 -19.36 16.52 -6.23
C TYR A 158 -18.36 16.99 -5.17
N GLY A 159 -17.52 17.97 -5.52
CA GLY A 159 -16.54 18.55 -4.63
C GLY A 159 -17.13 19.12 -3.35
N VAL A 160 -18.20 19.91 -3.45
CA VAL A 160 -18.91 20.50 -2.31
C VAL A 160 -19.52 19.41 -1.43
N LEU A 161 -20.22 18.45 -2.02
CA LEU A 161 -20.76 17.29 -1.29
C LEU A 161 -19.65 16.57 -0.52
N SER A 162 -18.47 16.47 -1.14
CA SER A 162 -17.33 15.82 -0.52
C SER A 162 -16.71 16.63 0.62
N VAL A 163 -16.59 17.94 0.50
CA VAL A 163 -16.06 18.80 1.58
C VAL A 163 -17.03 18.79 2.77
N LEU A 164 -18.33 18.92 2.50
CA LEU A 164 -19.38 18.83 3.51
C LEU A 164 -19.31 17.49 4.24
N TRP A 165 -19.22 16.38 3.52
CA TRP A 165 -19.11 15.06 4.14
C TRP A 165 -17.90 14.94 5.06
N GLN A 166 -16.75 15.46 4.64
CA GLN A 166 -15.53 15.43 5.46
C GLN A 166 -15.61 16.34 6.69
N ALA A 167 -16.35 17.45 6.60
CA ALA A 167 -16.63 18.32 7.72
C ALA A 167 -17.55 17.64 8.74
N LEU A 168 -18.62 16.97 8.29
CA LEU A 168 -19.55 16.23 9.17
C LEU A 168 -18.90 14.97 9.78
N PHE A 169 -18.08 14.25 9.02
CA PHE A 169 -17.54 12.93 9.41
C PHE A 169 -16.00 12.92 9.53
N SER A 170 -15.43 13.97 10.10
CA SER A 170 -13.98 14.20 10.16
C SER A 170 -13.16 13.02 10.72
N ASN A 171 -13.69 12.25 11.66
CA ASN A 171 -12.92 11.15 12.29
C ASN A 171 -13.04 9.80 11.57
N GLN A 172 -13.94 9.64 10.59
CA GLN A 172 -14.24 8.34 9.99
C GLN A 172 -13.05 7.75 9.19
N PRO A 173 -12.29 8.51 8.38
CA PRO A 173 -11.15 7.93 7.64
C PRO A 173 -10.04 7.42 8.56
N VAL A 174 -9.79 8.10 9.70
CA VAL A 174 -8.82 7.64 10.71
C VAL A 174 -9.25 6.30 11.30
N GLN A 175 -10.54 6.17 11.65
CA GLN A 175 -11.11 4.92 12.17
C GLN A 175 -10.95 3.77 11.16
N GLN A 176 -11.25 4.03 9.90
CA GLN A 176 -11.16 3.02 8.84
C GLN A 176 -9.71 2.58 8.59
N SER A 177 -8.77 3.52 8.60
CA SER A 177 -7.35 3.21 8.43
C SER A 177 -6.79 2.43 9.62
N LEU A 178 -7.13 2.81 10.86
CA LEU A 178 -6.75 2.06 12.07
C LEU A 178 -7.39 0.66 12.10
N ALA A 179 -8.68 0.55 11.76
CA ALA A 179 -9.34 -0.75 11.67
C ALA A 179 -8.69 -1.64 10.61
N ARG A 180 -8.30 -1.08 9.45
CA ARG A 180 -7.54 -1.81 8.42
C ARG A 180 -6.20 -2.29 8.96
N LEU A 181 -5.46 -1.42 9.65
CA LEU A 181 -4.18 -1.76 10.28
C LEU A 181 -4.31 -2.94 11.26
N PHE A 182 -5.23 -2.87 12.23
CA PHE A 182 -5.45 -3.97 13.18
C PHE A 182 -5.94 -5.25 12.50
N ARG A 183 -6.71 -5.15 11.42
CA ARG A 183 -7.12 -6.32 10.61
C ARG A 183 -5.94 -6.99 9.92
N GLU A 184 -5.01 -6.22 9.34
CA GLU A 184 -3.79 -6.77 8.74
C GLU A 184 -2.83 -7.34 9.79
N LEU A 185 -2.71 -6.72 10.97
CA LEU A 185 -1.97 -7.27 12.12
C LEU A 185 -2.56 -8.59 12.60
N GLY A 186 -3.89 -8.67 12.71
CA GLY A 186 -4.58 -9.90 13.10
C GLY A 186 -4.36 -11.04 12.09
N ARG A 187 -4.33 -10.73 10.80
CA ARG A 187 -3.96 -11.69 9.74
C ARG A 187 -2.50 -12.12 9.84
N TYR A 188 -1.59 -11.19 10.11
CA TYR A 188 -0.17 -11.48 10.30
C TYR A 188 0.05 -12.45 11.46
N LEU A 189 -0.53 -12.19 12.64
CA LEU A 189 -0.47 -13.10 13.80
C LEU A 189 -1.08 -14.48 13.49
N LYS A 190 -2.19 -14.52 12.74
CA LYS A 190 -2.80 -15.77 12.29
C LYS A 190 -1.86 -16.56 11.37
N LEU A 191 -1.21 -15.91 10.40
CA LEU A 191 -0.22 -16.58 9.55
C LEU A 191 0.99 -17.04 10.37
N LYS A 192 1.46 -16.23 11.32
CA LYS A 192 2.60 -16.59 12.18
C LYS A 192 2.30 -17.81 13.04
N SER A 193 1.07 -17.92 13.54
CA SER A 193 0.62 -19.09 14.31
C SER A 193 0.75 -20.41 13.52
N SER A 194 0.66 -20.36 12.19
CA SER A 194 0.78 -21.55 11.36
C SER A 194 2.19 -22.15 11.46
N LEU A 195 3.24 -21.36 11.69
CA LEU A 195 4.60 -21.90 11.84
C LEU A 195 4.80 -22.82 13.06
N PHE A 196 3.83 -22.87 13.98
CA PHE A 196 3.84 -23.72 15.18
C PHE A 196 2.99 -24.98 15.04
N GLU A 197 2.49 -25.25 13.84
CA GLU A 197 1.71 -26.46 13.59
C GLU A 197 2.64 -27.69 13.65
N PRO A 198 2.39 -28.69 14.52
CA PRO A 198 3.29 -29.81 14.74
C PRO A 198 3.13 -30.86 13.61
N ILE A 199 3.60 -30.54 12.40
CA ILE A 199 3.54 -31.40 11.22
C ILE A 199 4.96 -31.64 10.69
N ARG A 200 5.32 -32.90 10.42
CA ARG A 200 6.69 -33.32 10.02
C ARG A 200 7.16 -32.77 8.67
N GLN A 201 6.23 -32.41 7.77
CA GLN A 201 6.52 -31.89 6.42
C GLN A 201 5.97 -30.47 6.24
N LEU A 202 6.24 -29.61 7.21
CA LEU A 202 5.85 -28.21 7.12
C LEU A 202 6.72 -27.48 6.09
N ASP A 203 6.11 -26.94 5.04
CA ASP A 203 6.81 -26.02 4.13
C ASP A 203 7.01 -24.66 4.82
N VAL A 204 8.10 -24.57 5.60
CA VAL A 204 8.45 -23.37 6.36
C VAL A 204 8.88 -22.23 5.45
N GLU A 205 9.47 -22.52 4.29
CA GLU A 205 9.87 -21.48 3.34
C GLU A 205 8.65 -20.79 2.73
N ALA A 206 7.64 -21.55 2.28
CA ALA A 206 6.40 -20.97 1.78
C ALA A 206 5.68 -20.14 2.84
N ARG A 207 5.58 -20.64 4.08
CA ARG A 207 4.94 -19.90 5.20
C ARG A 207 5.71 -18.62 5.57
N ARG A 208 7.05 -18.65 5.52
CA ARG A 208 7.88 -17.46 5.71
C ARG A 208 7.70 -16.44 4.60
N LEU A 209 7.57 -16.90 3.35
CA LEU A 209 7.28 -16.02 2.22
C LEU A 209 5.90 -15.35 2.37
N GLU A 210 4.87 -16.10 2.75
CA GLU A 210 3.55 -15.53 3.04
C GLU A 210 3.61 -14.49 4.16
N LEU A 211 4.39 -14.75 5.21
CA LEU A 211 4.62 -13.79 6.30
C LEU A 211 5.33 -12.51 5.83
N ALA A 212 6.38 -12.63 5.01
CA ALA A 212 7.07 -11.47 4.45
C ALA A 212 6.13 -10.61 3.58
N GLN A 213 5.29 -11.25 2.75
CA GLN A 213 4.28 -10.55 1.96
C GLN A 213 3.21 -9.87 2.84
N GLN A 214 2.74 -10.55 3.89
CA GLN A 214 1.77 -9.97 4.81
C GLN A 214 2.38 -8.85 5.65
N ASN A 215 3.66 -8.93 6.02
CA ASN A 215 4.41 -7.83 6.65
C ASN A 215 4.38 -6.58 5.75
N GLY A 216 4.61 -6.74 4.44
CA GLY A 216 4.48 -5.64 3.48
C GLY A 216 3.11 -4.95 3.52
N ARG A 217 2.02 -5.71 3.68
CA ARG A 217 0.66 -5.16 3.83
C ARG A 217 0.45 -4.43 5.16
N VAL A 218 0.99 -4.96 6.26
CA VAL A 218 0.94 -4.31 7.58
C VAL A 218 1.69 -2.99 7.55
N VAL A 219 2.89 -2.97 6.97
CA VAL A 219 3.72 -1.76 6.82
C VAL A 219 3.02 -0.72 5.95
N ALA A 220 2.38 -1.13 4.84
CA ALA A 220 1.57 -0.24 4.03
C ALA A 220 0.39 0.36 4.83
N ALA A 221 -0.30 -0.45 5.64
CA ALA A 221 -1.40 0.02 6.49
C ALA A 221 -0.91 0.97 7.62
N LEU A 222 0.28 0.72 8.19
CA LEU A 222 0.93 1.63 9.15
C LEU A 222 1.22 2.99 8.52
N ASN A 223 1.84 3.01 7.35
CA ASN A 223 2.18 4.26 6.65
C ASN A 223 0.90 5.04 6.28
N ALA A 224 -0.14 4.38 5.77
CA ALA A 224 -1.41 5.02 5.46
C ALA A 224 -2.10 5.60 6.71
N ALA A 225 -2.15 4.84 7.81
CA ALA A 225 -2.72 5.32 9.07
C ALA A 225 -1.95 6.53 9.62
N LYS A 226 -0.62 6.48 9.56
CA LYS A 226 0.25 7.59 9.96
C LYS A 226 -0.07 8.85 9.17
N GLU A 227 -0.07 8.76 7.84
CA GLU A 227 -0.30 9.91 6.96
C GLU A 227 -1.68 10.56 7.22
N ILE A 228 -2.73 9.74 7.34
CA ILE A 228 -4.10 10.22 7.63
C ILE A 228 -4.20 10.88 9.02
N ILE A 229 -3.51 10.34 10.03
CA ILE A 229 -3.47 10.93 11.38
C ILE A 229 -2.69 12.25 11.35
N LEU A 230 -1.52 12.27 10.69
CA LEU A 230 -0.66 13.45 10.56
C LEU A 230 -1.36 14.63 9.91
N HIS A 231 -2.13 14.41 8.84
CA HIS A 231 -2.88 15.48 8.17
C HIS A 231 -3.97 16.11 9.04
N ARG A 232 -4.28 15.52 10.21
CA ARG A 232 -5.33 15.97 11.14
C ARG A 232 -4.79 16.44 12.49
N VAL A 233 -3.60 16.01 12.86
CA VAL A 233 -2.80 16.61 13.93
C VAL A 233 -2.22 17.90 13.35
N GLY A 234 -2.98 19.00 13.41
CA GLY A 234 -2.49 20.32 12.98
C GLY A 234 -1.36 20.83 13.89
N ASN A 235 -0.97 22.11 13.73
CA ASN A 235 0.10 22.75 14.54
C ASN A 235 -0.25 22.95 16.03
N GLY A 236 -1.41 22.48 16.48
CA GLY A 236 -1.90 22.65 17.85
C GLY A 236 -2.01 21.33 18.60
N ARG A 237 -2.44 21.39 19.87
CA ARG A 237 -2.70 20.18 20.66
C ARG A 237 -3.78 19.33 19.98
N PRO A 238 -3.54 18.03 19.74
CA PRO A 238 -4.55 17.17 19.16
C PRO A 238 -5.77 17.11 20.08
N GLY A 239 -6.98 17.20 19.52
CA GLY A 239 -8.20 17.00 20.29
C GLY A 239 -8.25 15.60 20.91
N SER A 240 -9.03 15.40 21.98
CA SER A 240 -9.07 14.14 22.76
C SER A 240 -9.23 12.88 21.90
N LYS A 241 -10.11 12.92 20.90
CA LYS A 241 -10.32 11.79 19.97
C LYS A 241 -9.11 11.51 19.08
N VAL A 242 -8.41 12.54 18.61
CA VAL A 242 -7.20 12.39 17.78
C VAL A 242 -6.05 11.86 18.62
N SER A 243 -5.91 12.32 19.86
CA SER A 243 -4.96 11.76 20.84
C SER A 243 -5.22 10.27 21.05
N ARG A 244 -6.48 9.86 21.28
CA ARG A 244 -6.86 8.44 21.40
C ARG A 244 -6.46 7.61 20.18
N TYR A 245 -6.68 8.11 18.96
CA TYR A 245 -6.25 7.41 17.73
C TYR A 245 -4.74 7.33 17.58
N LEU A 246 -4.01 8.38 18.00
CA LEU A 246 -2.55 8.38 18.00
C LEU A 246 -2.00 7.35 18.98
N LYS A 247 -2.60 7.21 20.17
CA LYS A 247 -2.27 6.17 21.15
C LYS A 247 -2.51 4.76 20.58
N LEU A 248 -3.66 4.54 19.94
CA LEU A 248 -3.93 3.27 19.23
C LEU A 248 -2.96 2.99 18.08
N TYR A 249 -2.52 4.03 17.37
CA TYR A 249 -1.51 3.90 16.32
C TYR A 249 -0.15 3.46 16.89
N PHE A 250 0.33 4.09 17.96
CA PHE A 250 1.58 3.68 18.62
C PHE A 250 1.48 2.26 19.19
N LEU A 251 0.34 1.92 19.80
CA LEU A 251 0.07 0.56 20.25
C LEU A 251 0.16 -0.46 19.11
N ALA A 252 -0.38 -0.13 17.94
CA ALA A 252 -0.27 -0.98 16.76
C ALA A 252 1.18 -1.11 16.25
N GLN A 253 2.01 -0.07 16.39
CA GLN A 253 3.46 -0.17 16.09
C GLN A 253 4.17 -1.12 17.06
N ASP A 254 3.85 -1.04 18.34
CA ASP A 254 4.48 -1.88 19.36
C ASP A 254 4.03 -3.35 19.22
N ILE A 255 2.74 -3.57 18.91
CA ILE A 255 2.23 -4.89 18.54
C ILE A 255 2.92 -5.40 17.28
N HIS A 256 3.13 -4.57 16.27
CA HIS A 256 3.82 -4.97 15.04
C HIS A 256 5.26 -5.41 15.32
N GLU A 257 6.01 -4.64 16.11
CA GLU A 257 7.39 -4.97 16.50
C GLU A 257 7.45 -6.31 17.22
N ARG A 258 6.60 -6.51 18.24
CA ARG A 258 6.52 -7.77 19.00
C ARG A 258 6.05 -8.94 18.13
N ALA A 259 5.15 -8.68 17.20
CA ALA A 259 4.65 -9.68 16.26
C ALA A 259 5.73 -10.08 15.24
N SER A 260 6.57 -9.17 14.77
CA SER A 260 7.65 -9.48 13.82
C SER A 260 8.85 -10.16 14.46
N SER A 261 9.08 -9.99 15.77
CA SER A 261 10.19 -10.62 16.49
C SER A 261 10.18 -12.15 16.37
N SER A 262 11.31 -12.75 15.97
CA SER A 262 11.51 -14.21 15.98
C SER A 262 12.70 -14.56 16.87
N HIS A 263 12.63 -15.67 17.60
CA HIS A 263 13.66 -16.06 18.57
C HIS A 263 14.10 -17.52 18.44
N TYR A 264 13.69 -18.22 17.39
CA TYR A 264 13.78 -19.68 17.35
C TYR A 264 13.83 -20.26 15.94
N PRO A 265 14.57 -21.36 15.75
CA PRO A 265 14.50 -22.20 14.56
C PRO A 265 13.23 -23.07 14.60
N TYR A 266 12.21 -22.69 13.83
CA TYR A 266 10.90 -23.38 13.78
C TYR A 266 11.00 -24.89 13.48
N ASN A 267 11.87 -25.32 12.57
CA ASN A 267 12.04 -26.75 12.24
C ASN A 267 12.53 -27.55 13.45
N ALA A 268 13.55 -27.05 14.16
CA ALA A 268 14.08 -27.71 15.33
C ALA A 268 13.05 -27.77 16.48
N LEU A 269 12.21 -26.73 16.64
CA LEU A 269 11.09 -26.77 17.58
C LEU A 269 10.07 -27.85 17.21
N ALA A 270 9.66 -27.90 15.93
CA ALA A 270 8.68 -28.87 15.45
C ALA A 270 9.17 -30.32 15.60
N GLU A 271 10.45 -30.57 15.34
CA GLU A 271 11.08 -31.89 15.51
C GLU A 271 11.20 -32.27 16.99
N ALA A 272 11.72 -31.38 17.84
CA ALA A 272 11.98 -31.68 19.25
C ALA A 272 10.71 -31.83 20.09
N PHE A 273 9.67 -31.05 19.79
CA PHE A 273 8.41 -31.01 20.54
C PHE A 273 7.23 -31.59 19.76
N PHE A 274 7.48 -32.43 18.74
CA PHE A 274 6.44 -33.04 17.92
C PHE A 274 5.36 -33.77 18.75
N HIS A 275 5.78 -34.43 19.84
CA HIS A 275 4.91 -35.19 20.74
C HIS A 275 4.46 -34.41 21.98
N SER A 276 4.69 -33.09 22.02
CA SER A 276 4.28 -32.20 23.10
C SER A 276 3.17 -31.25 22.66
N ASP A 277 2.32 -30.85 23.59
CA ASP A 277 1.23 -29.89 23.35
C ASP A 277 1.71 -28.43 23.32
N VAL A 278 2.98 -28.16 23.67
CA VAL A 278 3.52 -26.80 23.84
C VAL A 278 3.39 -25.96 22.56
N LEU A 279 3.66 -26.53 21.40
CA LEU A 279 3.55 -25.83 20.12
C LEU A 279 2.10 -25.50 19.77
N PHE A 280 1.16 -26.40 20.09
CA PHE A 280 -0.26 -26.17 19.93
C PHE A 280 -0.77 -25.03 20.85
N ARG A 281 -0.24 -24.94 22.08
CA ARG A 281 -0.54 -23.84 23.01
C ARG A 281 -0.01 -22.50 22.50
N CYS A 282 1.22 -22.46 21.98
CA CYS A 282 1.77 -21.27 21.32
C CYS A 282 0.93 -20.85 20.10
N GLN A 283 0.55 -21.82 19.26
CA GLN A 283 -0.32 -21.60 18.10
C GLN A 283 -1.68 -21.03 18.51
N ARG A 284 -2.31 -21.60 19.55
CA ARG A 284 -3.61 -21.15 20.08
C ARG A 284 -3.55 -19.70 20.54
N LEU A 285 -2.55 -19.34 21.34
CA LEU A 285 -2.36 -17.97 21.84
C LEU A 285 -2.17 -16.97 20.69
N LEU A 286 -1.29 -17.25 19.73
CA LEU A 286 -1.11 -16.39 18.56
C LEU A 286 -2.40 -16.22 17.74
N ARG A 287 -3.19 -17.30 17.59
CA ARG A 287 -4.51 -17.23 16.93
C ARG A 287 -5.49 -16.37 17.71
N GLN A 288 -5.53 -16.50 19.04
CA GLN A 288 -6.42 -15.70 19.88
C GLN A 288 -6.01 -14.22 19.81
N GLN A 289 -4.72 -13.89 19.89
CA GLN A 289 -4.24 -12.51 19.76
C GLN A 289 -4.56 -11.94 18.37
N GLY A 290 -4.43 -12.77 17.32
CA GLY A 290 -4.87 -12.39 15.97
C GLY A 290 -6.38 -12.11 15.88
N LYS A 291 -7.21 -12.85 16.61
CA LYS A 291 -8.66 -12.58 16.73
C LYS A 291 -8.94 -11.32 17.55
N ALA A 292 -8.20 -11.06 18.63
CA ALA A 292 -8.34 -9.83 19.42
C ALA A 292 -8.03 -8.59 18.56
N CYS A 293 -6.97 -8.62 17.73
CA CYS A 293 -6.72 -7.56 16.75
C CYS A 293 -7.89 -7.36 15.78
N GLN A 294 -8.53 -8.45 15.32
CA GLN A 294 -9.72 -8.34 14.45
C GLN A 294 -10.94 -7.77 15.17
N ALA A 295 -11.17 -8.18 16.42
CA ALA A 295 -12.25 -7.65 17.26
C ALA A 295 -12.03 -6.15 17.59
N LEU A 296 -10.78 -5.75 17.85
CA LEU A 296 -10.41 -4.34 18.02
C LEU A 296 -10.61 -3.54 16.72
N ALA A 297 -10.28 -4.12 15.56
CA ALA A 297 -10.58 -3.49 14.28
C ALA A 297 -12.09 -3.26 14.11
N GLU A 298 -12.92 -4.25 14.45
CA GLU A 298 -14.38 -4.15 14.39
C GLU A 298 -14.94 -3.12 15.40
N SER A 299 -14.41 -3.07 16.62
CA SER A 299 -14.85 -2.12 17.65
C SER A 299 -14.50 -0.68 17.27
N ILE A 300 -13.31 -0.43 16.70
CA ILE A 300 -12.91 0.88 16.15
C ILE A 300 -13.87 1.28 15.01
N GLN A 301 -14.18 0.34 14.11
CA GLN A 301 -15.03 0.59 12.95
C GLN A 301 -16.49 0.86 13.34
N LEU A 302 -17.01 0.14 14.34
CA LEU A 302 -18.39 0.27 14.84
C LEU A 302 -18.55 1.33 15.94
N ARG A 303 -17.44 1.92 16.41
CA ARG A 303 -17.38 2.88 17.54
C ARG A 303 -17.95 2.28 18.83
N GLN A 304 -17.57 1.04 19.11
CA GLN A 304 -17.94 0.32 20.32
C GLN A 304 -16.73 0.19 21.25
N PRO A 305 -16.94 0.07 22.57
CA PRO A 305 -15.85 -0.27 23.46
C PRO A 305 -15.28 -1.63 23.06
N PHE A 306 -13.95 -1.72 23.03
CA PHE A 306 -13.27 -3.00 22.92
C PHE A 306 -13.29 -3.65 24.29
N ILE A 307 -13.79 -4.89 24.36
CA ILE A 307 -13.78 -5.69 25.57
C ILE A 307 -12.77 -6.80 25.33
N TYR A 308 -11.73 -6.79 26.15
CA TYR A 308 -10.73 -7.85 26.17
C TYR A 308 -11.27 -9.05 26.94
N ASP A 309 -10.98 -10.26 26.45
CA ASP A 309 -11.49 -11.53 27.00
C ASP A 309 -10.52 -12.05 28.08
N ASP A 310 -11.03 -12.52 29.21
CA ASP A 310 -10.21 -13.03 30.31
C ASP A 310 -9.62 -14.42 30.00
N SER A 311 -10.14 -15.14 28.99
CA SER A 311 -9.66 -16.47 28.58
C SER A 311 -8.20 -16.50 28.09
N PHE A 312 -7.60 -15.34 27.83
CA PHE A 312 -6.20 -15.19 27.46
C PHE A 312 -5.24 -15.45 28.62
N ALA A 313 -5.57 -14.94 29.80
CA ALA A 313 -4.76 -15.14 31.00
C ALA A 313 -4.68 -16.63 31.37
N GLU A 314 -5.80 -17.34 31.25
CA GLU A 314 -5.87 -18.80 31.43
C GLU A 314 -4.98 -19.53 30.41
N ALA A 315 -5.12 -19.22 29.12
CA ALA A 315 -4.34 -19.85 28.06
C ALA A 315 -2.82 -19.60 28.19
N LEU A 316 -2.42 -18.43 28.69
CA LEU A 316 -1.03 -18.09 28.97
C LEU A 316 -0.50 -18.86 30.19
N GLY A 317 -1.30 -18.97 31.27
CA GLY A 317 -0.97 -19.80 32.43
C GLY A 317 -0.76 -21.26 32.04
N ASP A 318 -1.65 -21.77 31.20
CA ASP A 318 -1.60 -23.10 30.57
C ASP A 318 -0.32 -23.36 29.77
N LEU A 319 0.15 -22.38 28.99
CA LEU A 319 1.42 -22.47 28.26
C LEU A 319 2.60 -22.52 29.24
N ASN A 320 2.60 -21.66 30.26
CA ASN A 320 3.66 -21.63 31.27
C ASN A 320 3.73 -22.95 32.04
N ALA A 321 2.59 -23.56 32.38
CA ALA A 321 2.54 -24.87 33.01
C ALA A 321 3.11 -25.99 32.12
N SER A 322 2.81 -25.99 30.81
CA SER A 322 3.38 -26.95 29.85
C SER A 322 4.91 -26.75 29.71
N LEU A 323 5.39 -25.50 29.65
CA LEU A 323 6.82 -25.20 29.61
C LEU A 323 7.55 -25.64 30.88
N GLU A 324 6.91 -25.48 32.04
CA GLU A 324 7.47 -25.93 33.32
C GLU A 324 7.50 -27.46 33.40
N HIS A 325 6.46 -28.14 32.93
CA HIS A 325 6.44 -29.59 32.85
C HIS A 325 7.60 -30.13 31.98
N LEU A 326 7.83 -29.53 30.81
CA LEU A 326 8.96 -29.90 29.95
C LEU A 326 10.32 -29.56 30.56
N ARG A 327 10.41 -28.48 31.35
CA ARG A 327 11.63 -28.10 32.08
C ARG A 327 12.02 -29.17 33.09
N ILE A 328 11.06 -29.66 33.88
CA ILE A 328 11.30 -30.63 34.95
C ILE A 328 11.87 -31.94 34.40
N GLN A 329 11.44 -32.36 33.20
CA GLN A 329 11.98 -33.55 32.52
C GLN A 329 13.50 -33.46 32.24
N SER A 330 14.10 -32.26 32.33
CA SER A 330 15.56 -32.04 32.36
C SER A 330 16.33 -32.61 31.15
N ASN A 331 15.66 -32.81 30.02
CA ASN A 331 16.27 -33.32 28.79
C ASN A 331 17.33 -32.32 28.26
N PRO A 332 18.62 -32.70 28.18
CA PRO A 332 19.69 -31.83 27.70
C PRO A 332 19.42 -31.27 26.29
N ALA A 333 18.86 -32.08 25.40
CA ALA A 333 18.58 -31.69 24.01
C ALA A 333 17.50 -30.58 23.90
N TRP A 334 16.63 -30.46 24.91
CA TRP A 334 15.56 -29.46 24.90
C TRP A 334 15.94 -28.15 25.57
N ARG A 335 17.06 -28.06 26.30
CA ARG A 335 17.40 -26.88 27.11
C ARG A 335 17.44 -25.59 26.29
N GLY A 336 18.12 -25.60 25.15
CA GLY A 336 18.21 -24.43 24.26
C GLY A 336 16.85 -24.04 23.68
N LEU A 337 16.11 -25.04 23.17
CA LEU A 337 14.80 -24.83 22.54
C LEU A 337 13.72 -24.40 23.55
N LEU A 338 13.73 -24.92 24.77
CA LEU A 338 12.84 -24.51 25.86
C LEU A 338 13.05 -23.04 26.24
N ARG A 339 14.29 -22.56 26.27
CA ARG A 339 14.58 -21.14 26.50
C ARG A 339 13.96 -20.27 25.41
N SER A 340 14.08 -20.69 24.15
CA SER A 340 13.46 -19.98 23.02
C SER A 340 11.93 -19.95 23.09
N LEU A 341 11.30 -21.02 23.60
CA LEU A 341 9.87 -21.07 23.88
C LEU A 341 9.46 -20.20 25.08
N ARG A 342 10.29 -20.07 26.11
CA ARG A 342 10.06 -19.11 27.20
C ARG A 342 10.15 -17.66 26.73
N ALA A 343 11.15 -17.33 25.90
CA ALA A 343 11.24 -16.01 25.28
C ALA A 343 9.99 -15.72 24.42
N LEU A 344 9.48 -16.73 23.70
CA LEU A 344 8.20 -16.63 23.01
C LEU A 344 7.04 -16.39 23.98
N ALA A 345 6.94 -17.14 25.09
CA ALA A 345 5.88 -16.96 26.08
C ALA A 345 5.91 -15.55 26.70
N ALA A 346 7.09 -15.02 27.01
CA ALA A 346 7.29 -13.64 27.48
C ALA A 346 6.90 -12.59 26.42
N ASN A 347 7.19 -12.85 25.14
CA ASN A 347 6.74 -12.00 24.06
C ASN A 347 5.21 -12.04 23.90
N LEU A 348 4.60 -13.23 24.04
CA LEU A 348 3.15 -13.40 24.00
C LEU A 348 2.47 -12.70 25.17
N SER A 349 3.02 -12.78 26.40
CA SER A 349 2.48 -12.05 27.55
C SER A 349 2.57 -10.53 27.37
N THR A 350 3.64 -10.04 26.75
CA THR A 350 3.76 -8.61 26.44
C THR A 350 2.73 -8.18 25.40
N LEU A 351 2.53 -8.97 24.34
CA LEU A 351 1.46 -8.74 23.35
C LEU A 351 0.07 -8.76 24.00
N ASP A 352 -0.15 -9.65 24.96
CA ASP A 352 -1.37 -9.76 25.75
C ASP A 352 -1.67 -8.46 26.48
N ARG A 353 -0.70 -7.94 27.23
CA ARG A 353 -0.80 -6.66 27.94
C ARG A 353 -1.09 -5.50 26.99
N LEU A 354 -0.37 -5.41 25.86
CA LEU A 354 -0.61 -4.37 24.86
C LEU A 354 -2.06 -4.43 24.30
N LEU A 355 -2.59 -5.63 24.05
CA LEU A 355 -3.97 -5.78 23.63
C LEU A 355 -4.96 -5.44 24.75
N GLY A 356 -4.65 -5.76 26.00
CA GLY A 356 -5.41 -5.33 27.18
C GLY A 356 -5.48 -3.80 27.28
N ASP A 357 -4.35 -3.12 27.14
CA ASP A 357 -4.23 -1.65 27.15
C ASP A 357 -5.07 -0.98 26.04
N ALA A 358 -5.32 -1.68 24.93
CA ALA A 358 -6.20 -1.21 23.86
C ALA A 358 -7.66 -1.00 24.30
N SER A 359 -8.08 -1.64 25.40
CA SER A 359 -9.43 -1.50 25.96
C SER A 359 -9.64 -0.12 26.58
N ASN A 360 -8.58 0.45 27.15
CA ASN A 360 -8.58 1.82 27.70
C ASN A 360 -7.39 2.64 27.21
N PRO A 361 -7.38 3.07 25.93
CA PRO A 361 -6.26 3.81 25.38
C PRO A 361 -6.06 5.17 26.06
N ASP A 362 -7.09 5.71 26.72
CA ASP A 362 -7.03 7.02 27.35
C ASP A 362 -6.15 7.00 28.63
N ALA A 363 -5.98 5.83 29.25
CA ALA A 363 -5.08 5.62 30.39
C ALA A 363 -3.59 5.47 30.01
N LEU A 364 -3.28 5.21 28.74
CA LEU A 364 -1.90 5.20 28.26
C LEU A 364 -1.30 6.61 28.42
N ALA A 365 -0.05 6.68 28.85
CA ALA A 365 0.68 7.94 28.95
C ALA A 365 0.59 8.71 27.62
N ASP A 366 0.39 10.03 27.70
CA ASP A 366 0.47 10.86 26.50
C ASP A 366 1.87 10.68 25.92
N ALA A 367 1.95 10.24 24.66
CA ALA A 367 3.21 10.18 23.96
C ALA A 367 3.79 11.60 23.91
N THR A 368 4.84 11.83 24.69
CA THR A 368 5.37 13.16 25.04
C THR A 368 5.97 13.93 23.86
N ASP A 369 5.87 13.40 22.64
CA ASP A 369 6.59 13.89 21.47
C ASP A 369 5.66 14.17 20.28
N SER A 370 4.68 15.06 20.52
CA SER A 370 3.90 15.70 19.45
C SER A 370 4.74 16.58 18.51
N ASN A 371 6.00 16.84 18.84
CA ASN A 371 6.95 17.59 17.99
C ASN A 371 7.53 16.78 16.82
N LEU A 372 7.30 15.46 16.76
CA LEU A 372 7.97 14.55 15.80
C LEU A 372 7.17 14.26 14.52
N LEU A 373 6.09 15.00 14.29
CA LEU A 373 5.07 14.71 13.29
C LEU A 373 5.12 15.65 12.07
N ASP A 374 5.98 16.67 12.08
CA ASP A 374 5.96 17.75 11.08
C ASP A 374 6.93 17.48 9.92
N ARG A 375 6.40 17.01 8.78
CA ARG A 375 7.15 16.93 7.50
C ARG A 375 6.28 17.18 6.26
N ALA A 376 5.20 17.95 6.39
CA ALA A 376 4.54 18.50 5.21
C ALA A 376 5.45 19.62 4.64
N PRO A 377 5.78 19.62 3.32
CA PRO A 377 6.61 20.66 2.73
C PRO A 377 5.86 22.00 2.82
N ARG A 378 6.42 22.96 3.57
CA ARG A 378 5.81 24.29 3.74
C ARG A 378 6.32 25.32 2.73
N ASN A 379 7.44 25.03 2.05
CA ASN A 379 8.15 26.00 1.22
C ASN A 379 8.25 25.58 -0.26
N LEU A 380 8.02 26.54 -1.17
CA LEU A 380 8.17 26.36 -2.63
C LEU A 380 9.57 25.86 -3.03
N LYS A 381 10.61 26.23 -2.27
CA LYS A 381 11.99 25.76 -2.46
C LYS A 381 12.12 24.25 -2.25
N GLU A 382 11.44 23.69 -1.27
CA GLU A 382 11.44 22.25 -0.98
C GLU A 382 10.66 21.48 -2.06
N MET A 383 9.53 22.04 -2.51
CA MET A 383 8.75 21.47 -3.62
C MET A 383 9.59 21.39 -4.90
N TRP A 384 10.30 22.48 -5.23
CA TRP A 384 11.21 22.51 -6.38
C TRP A 384 12.37 21.52 -6.24
N THR A 385 12.93 21.38 -5.03
CA THR A 385 14.01 20.42 -4.78
C THR A 385 13.52 18.99 -4.96
N ARG A 386 12.34 18.63 -4.46
CA ARG A 386 11.72 17.31 -4.69
C ARG A 386 11.49 17.03 -6.18
N LEU A 387 10.92 17.98 -6.92
CA LEU A 387 10.75 17.87 -8.37
C LEU A 387 12.10 17.66 -9.07
N ARG A 388 13.11 18.47 -8.75
CA ARG A 388 14.45 18.39 -9.33
C ARG A 388 15.12 17.05 -9.06
N THR A 389 14.96 16.47 -7.86
CA THR A 389 15.52 15.14 -7.54
C THR A 389 14.88 14.02 -8.36
N GLN A 390 13.64 14.20 -8.80
CA GLN A 390 12.92 13.24 -9.64
C GLN A 390 13.15 13.46 -11.15
N LEU A 391 13.75 14.59 -11.56
CA LEU A 391 14.14 14.87 -12.96
C LEU A 391 15.43 14.11 -13.33
N THR A 392 15.40 12.79 -13.16
CA THR A 392 16.48 11.90 -13.55
C THR A 392 15.91 10.75 -14.38
N PRO A 393 16.62 10.27 -15.42
CA PRO A 393 16.19 9.11 -16.20
C PRO A 393 16.12 7.83 -15.36
N THR A 394 16.61 7.84 -14.12
CA THR A 394 16.52 6.76 -13.14
C THR A 394 15.23 6.82 -12.31
N SER A 395 14.52 7.95 -12.25
CA SER A 395 13.24 8.05 -11.55
C SER A 395 12.13 7.27 -12.26
N LEU A 396 11.33 6.52 -11.48
CA LEU A 396 10.13 5.84 -11.97
C LEU A 396 9.08 6.83 -12.48
N LEU A 397 8.91 7.95 -11.76
CA LEU A 397 7.94 8.99 -12.11
C LEU A 397 8.31 9.67 -13.43
N PHE A 398 9.58 10.03 -13.62
CA PHE A 398 10.05 10.63 -14.86
C PHE A 398 9.84 9.71 -16.08
N ARG A 399 10.20 8.43 -15.95
CA ARG A 399 9.98 7.44 -17.01
C ARG A 399 8.51 7.28 -17.35
N HIS A 400 7.65 7.22 -16.34
CA HIS A 400 6.21 7.13 -16.55
C HIS A 400 5.66 8.40 -17.20
N ALA A 401 6.05 9.59 -16.73
CA ALA A 401 5.63 10.87 -17.31
C ALA A 401 5.99 10.96 -18.79
N LEU A 402 7.23 10.61 -19.16
CA LEU A 402 7.67 10.61 -20.55
C LEU A 402 6.93 9.57 -21.39
N ARG A 403 6.80 8.34 -20.89
CA ARG A 403 6.09 7.26 -21.56
C ARG A 403 4.62 7.60 -21.79
N LEU A 404 3.94 8.11 -20.78
CA LEU A 404 2.53 8.49 -20.87
C LEU A 404 2.35 9.62 -21.87
N SER A 405 3.21 10.64 -21.83
CA SER A 405 3.18 11.76 -22.80
C SER A 405 3.33 11.25 -24.23
N LEU A 406 4.33 10.40 -24.51
CA LEU A 406 4.51 9.79 -25.83
C LEU A 406 3.30 8.92 -26.23
N ALA A 407 2.78 8.11 -25.30
CA ALA A 407 1.64 7.24 -25.57
C ALA A 407 0.37 8.05 -25.91
N LEU A 408 0.10 9.15 -25.21
CA LEU A 408 -1.05 10.02 -25.51
C LEU A 408 -0.85 10.78 -26.82
N THR A 409 0.36 11.26 -27.13
CA THR A 409 0.66 11.88 -28.43
C THR A 409 0.49 10.88 -29.59
N VAL A 410 0.95 9.63 -29.44
CA VAL A 410 0.74 8.57 -30.43
C VAL A 410 -0.76 8.24 -30.54
N GLY A 411 -1.49 8.16 -29.42
CA GLY A 411 -2.95 8.00 -29.42
C GLY A 411 -3.66 9.12 -30.18
N TYR A 412 -3.23 10.37 -29.99
CA TYR A 412 -3.76 11.52 -30.70
C TYR A 412 -3.42 11.50 -32.21
N ALA A 413 -2.19 11.13 -32.57
CA ALA A 413 -1.83 10.96 -33.99
C ALA A 413 -2.63 9.84 -34.65
N THR A 414 -2.92 8.77 -33.91
CA THR A 414 -3.69 7.61 -34.40
C THR A 414 -5.17 7.95 -34.60
N LEU A 415 -5.74 8.76 -33.70
CA LEU A 415 -7.08 9.36 -33.86
C LEU A 415 -7.19 10.07 -35.22
N HIS A 416 -6.24 10.95 -35.56
CA HIS A 416 -6.22 11.68 -36.83
C HIS A 416 -6.00 10.79 -38.07
N ALA A 417 -5.32 9.65 -37.91
CA ALA A 417 -5.00 8.75 -39.01
C ALA A 417 -6.14 7.75 -39.37
N ILE A 418 -6.96 7.35 -38.40
CA ILE A 418 -7.91 6.24 -38.58
C ILE A 418 -9.35 6.73 -38.72
N HIS A 419 -9.89 7.52 -37.78
CA HIS A 419 -11.26 8.04 -37.83
C HIS A 419 -11.37 9.30 -36.94
N ALA A 420 -11.61 10.46 -37.54
CA ALA A 420 -11.64 11.75 -36.84
C ALA A 420 -12.85 11.93 -35.89
N SER A 421 -13.95 11.18 -36.06
CA SER A 421 -15.23 11.46 -35.41
C SER A 421 -15.52 10.69 -34.10
N GLN A 422 -14.61 9.84 -33.61
CA GLN A 422 -14.84 9.05 -32.36
C GLN A 422 -13.57 8.67 -31.57
N GLY A 423 -12.35 8.81 -32.11
CA GLY A 423 -11.15 8.17 -31.55
C GLY A 423 -10.60 8.73 -30.22
N TYR A 424 -11.24 9.70 -29.57
CA TYR A 424 -10.80 10.24 -28.27
C TYR A 424 -10.78 9.19 -27.17
N TRP A 425 -11.59 8.14 -27.33
CA TRP A 425 -11.59 6.98 -26.46
C TRP A 425 -10.29 6.17 -26.52
N ILE A 426 -9.51 6.27 -27.61
CA ILE A 426 -8.16 5.70 -27.71
C ILE A 426 -7.25 6.38 -26.67
N ILE A 427 -7.28 7.70 -26.61
CA ILE A 427 -6.48 8.50 -25.67
C ILE A 427 -6.93 8.20 -24.23
N LEU A 428 -8.23 8.21 -23.97
CA LEU A 428 -8.77 7.90 -22.64
C LEU A 428 -8.41 6.48 -22.18
N THR A 429 -8.50 5.50 -23.08
CA THR A 429 -8.15 4.11 -22.77
C THR A 429 -6.64 3.99 -22.52
N THR A 430 -5.82 4.65 -23.32
CA THR A 430 -4.37 4.68 -23.13
C THR A 430 -4.01 5.25 -21.76
N LEU A 431 -4.66 6.35 -21.36
CA LEU A 431 -4.47 6.98 -20.04
C LEU A 431 -4.84 6.05 -18.88
N PHE A 432 -5.94 5.29 -18.97
CA PHE A 432 -6.34 4.36 -17.91
C PHE A 432 -5.50 3.07 -17.87
N VAL A 433 -5.06 2.59 -19.02
CA VAL A 433 -4.32 1.31 -19.15
C VAL A 433 -2.84 1.50 -18.85
N CYS A 434 -2.23 2.60 -19.28
CA CYS A 434 -0.82 2.87 -19.07
C CYS A 434 -0.54 3.16 -17.59
N GLN A 435 0.13 2.23 -16.92
CA GLN A 435 0.53 2.33 -15.52
C GLN A 435 2.06 2.48 -15.40
N PRO A 436 2.59 2.93 -14.26
CA PRO A 436 4.04 3.11 -14.08
C PRO A 436 4.86 1.83 -14.32
N ASN A 437 4.33 0.68 -13.90
CA ASN A 437 4.98 -0.63 -13.98
C ASN A 437 4.35 -1.55 -15.04
N TYR A 438 5.17 -2.46 -15.57
CA TYR A 438 4.79 -3.39 -16.65
C TYR A 438 3.64 -4.30 -16.23
N GLY A 439 3.76 -4.95 -15.06
CA GLY A 439 2.77 -5.88 -14.54
C GLY A 439 1.38 -5.25 -14.37
N ALA A 440 1.30 -4.01 -13.85
CA ALA A 440 0.01 -3.35 -13.70
C ALA A 440 -0.59 -2.94 -15.05
N THR A 441 0.23 -2.46 -16.00
CA THR A 441 -0.25 -2.13 -17.35
C THR A 441 -0.83 -3.36 -18.04
N ARG A 442 -0.11 -4.49 -18.02
CA ARG A 442 -0.57 -5.75 -18.60
C ARG A 442 -1.88 -6.23 -17.97
N ARG A 443 -2.00 -6.13 -16.64
CA ARG A 443 -3.23 -6.49 -15.92
C ARG A 443 -4.38 -5.56 -16.30
N LYS A 444 -4.16 -4.24 -16.29
CA LYS A 444 -5.16 -3.22 -16.66
C LYS A 444 -5.63 -3.38 -18.09
N LEU A 445 -4.72 -3.69 -19.01
CA LEU A 445 -5.00 -3.97 -20.42
C LEU A 445 -6.03 -5.07 -20.55
N GLY A 446 -5.76 -6.26 -20.00
CA GLY A 446 -6.69 -7.39 -20.08
C GLY A 446 -8.03 -7.10 -19.39
N GLN A 447 -7.99 -6.46 -18.22
CA GLN A 447 -9.20 -6.09 -17.49
C GLN A 447 -10.05 -5.05 -18.24
N ARG A 448 -9.42 -4.12 -18.97
CA ARG A 448 -10.09 -3.08 -19.75
C ARG A 448 -10.79 -3.66 -20.97
N ILE A 449 -10.11 -4.55 -21.71
CA ILE A 449 -10.68 -5.22 -22.89
C ILE A 449 -11.87 -6.09 -22.47
N ILE A 450 -11.68 -7.00 -21.50
CA ILE A 450 -12.74 -7.90 -21.03
C ILE A 450 -13.90 -7.10 -20.43
N GLY A 451 -13.60 -6.10 -19.60
CA GLY A 451 -14.63 -5.27 -18.97
C GLY A 451 -15.45 -4.50 -19.99
N THR A 452 -14.81 -3.92 -21.01
CA THR A 452 -15.52 -3.18 -22.06
C THR A 452 -16.40 -4.12 -22.89
N ALA A 453 -15.90 -5.29 -23.28
CA ALA A 453 -16.70 -6.28 -24.01
C ALA A 453 -17.96 -6.71 -23.22
N ILE A 454 -17.83 -6.95 -21.91
CA ILE A 454 -18.96 -7.25 -21.03
C ILE A 454 -19.94 -6.06 -20.98
N GLY A 455 -19.43 -4.84 -20.77
CA GLY A 455 -20.26 -3.64 -20.69
C GLY A 455 -21.04 -3.37 -21.98
N LEU A 456 -20.41 -3.53 -23.14
CA LEU A 456 -21.06 -3.43 -24.45
C LEU A 456 -22.13 -4.51 -24.63
N THR A 457 -21.82 -5.77 -24.34
CA THR A 457 -22.79 -6.87 -24.51
C THR A 457 -24.03 -6.67 -23.63
N VAL A 458 -23.84 -6.25 -22.38
CA VAL A 458 -24.93 -5.98 -21.44
C VAL A 458 -25.73 -4.75 -21.86
N ALA A 459 -25.07 -3.68 -22.31
CA ALA A 459 -25.77 -2.48 -22.78
C ALA A 459 -26.67 -2.78 -23.99
N TRP A 460 -26.14 -3.52 -24.97
CA TRP A 460 -26.90 -3.95 -26.15
C TRP A 460 -28.18 -4.71 -25.77
N ALA A 461 -28.05 -5.71 -24.88
CA ALA A 461 -29.21 -6.47 -24.40
C ALA A 461 -30.23 -5.60 -23.62
N LEU A 462 -29.75 -4.67 -22.78
CA LEU A 462 -30.63 -3.84 -21.96
C LEU A 462 -31.33 -2.71 -22.76
N PHE A 463 -30.73 -2.24 -23.86
CA PHE A 463 -31.35 -1.23 -24.71
C PHE A 463 -32.63 -1.76 -25.38
N ASP A 464 -32.58 -2.99 -25.91
CA ASP A 464 -33.74 -3.65 -26.52
C ASP A 464 -34.81 -4.04 -25.49
N LEU A 465 -34.39 -4.51 -24.31
CA LEU A 465 -35.33 -4.95 -23.27
C LEU A 465 -36.03 -3.80 -22.54
N PHE A 466 -35.39 -2.64 -22.41
CA PHE A 466 -35.89 -1.51 -21.61
C PHE A 466 -35.77 -0.18 -22.36
N PRO A 467 -36.68 0.11 -23.29
CA PRO A 467 -36.64 1.34 -24.10
C PRO A 467 -37.02 2.61 -23.33
N SER A 468 -37.57 2.49 -22.11
CA SER A 468 -38.00 3.64 -21.31
C SER A 468 -36.80 4.52 -20.86
N PRO A 469 -36.77 5.83 -21.21
CA PRO A 469 -35.68 6.73 -20.82
C PRO A 469 -35.46 6.85 -19.30
N VAL A 470 -36.55 6.75 -18.53
CA VAL A 470 -36.51 6.77 -17.06
C VAL A 470 -35.79 5.52 -16.52
N VAL A 471 -36.11 4.35 -17.06
CA VAL A 471 -35.45 3.09 -16.67
C VAL A 471 -33.97 3.12 -17.05
N GLN A 472 -33.63 3.68 -18.22
CA GLN A 472 -32.24 3.87 -18.65
C GLN A 472 -31.47 4.84 -17.74
N SER A 473 -32.11 5.94 -17.29
CA SER A 473 -31.55 6.85 -16.29
C SER A 473 -31.21 6.12 -14.98
N MET A 474 -32.11 5.25 -14.52
CA MET A 474 -31.87 4.43 -13.32
C MET A 474 -30.70 3.46 -13.52
N PHE A 475 -30.60 2.82 -14.69
CA PHE A 475 -29.45 1.96 -15.00
C PHE A 475 -28.14 2.73 -15.09
N ALA A 476 -28.14 3.95 -15.63
CA ALA A 476 -26.95 4.81 -15.66
C ALA A 476 -26.45 5.12 -14.24
N ILE A 477 -27.34 5.53 -13.34
CA ILE A 477 -26.98 5.82 -11.93
C ILE A 477 -26.49 4.54 -11.23
N ALA A 478 -27.18 3.42 -11.40
CA ALA A 478 -26.78 2.14 -10.81
C ALA A 478 -25.40 1.68 -11.31
N ALA A 479 -25.15 1.79 -12.61
CA ALA A 479 -23.87 1.47 -13.23
C ALA A 479 -22.75 2.41 -12.72
N GLY A 480 -23.03 3.70 -12.55
CA GLY A 480 -22.13 4.66 -11.91
C GLY A 480 -21.74 4.24 -10.49
N LEU A 481 -22.70 3.81 -9.67
CA LEU A 481 -22.41 3.30 -8.33
C LEU A 481 -21.54 2.04 -8.36
N VAL A 482 -21.86 1.08 -9.23
CA VAL A 482 -21.09 -0.15 -9.38
C VAL A 482 -19.65 0.16 -9.80
N PHE A 483 -19.43 1.13 -10.69
CA PHE A 483 -18.10 1.59 -11.07
C PHE A 483 -17.30 2.08 -9.85
N PHE A 484 -17.84 3.03 -9.09
CA PHE A 484 -17.14 3.64 -7.97
C PHE A 484 -16.89 2.68 -6.80
N ILE A 485 -17.82 1.76 -6.52
CA ILE A 485 -17.65 0.69 -5.52
C ILE A 485 -16.50 -0.27 -5.90
N ASN A 486 -16.33 -0.54 -7.19
CA ASN A 486 -15.44 -1.60 -7.66
C ASN A 486 -14.12 -1.12 -8.25
N ARG A 487 -13.93 0.19 -8.50
CA ARG A 487 -12.77 0.75 -9.22
C ARG A 487 -11.40 0.29 -8.69
N THR A 488 -11.26 0.12 -7.38
CA THR A 488 -10.00 -0.30 -6.72
C THR A 488 -9.87 -1.81 -6.48
N THR A 489 -10.98 -2.56 -6.53
CA THR A 489 -11.01 -3.98 -6.11
C THR A 489 -11.25 -4.94 -7.27
N ARG A 490 -12.24 -4.62 -8.12
CA ARG A 490 -12.66 -5.43 -9.27
C ARG A 490 -12.71 -4.55 -10.52
N TYR A 491 -11.55 -4.22 -11.06
CA TYR A 491 -11.42 -3.25 -12.15
C TYR A 491 -12.13 -3.69 -13.45
N THR A 492 -12.23 -5.01 -13.73
CA THR A 492 -13.03 -5.53 -14.86
C THR A 492 -14.50 -5.15 -14.73
N LEU A 493 -15.09 -5.38 -13.56
CA LEU A 493 -16.49 -5.02 -13.27
C LEU A 493 -16.69 -3.51 -13.29
N ALA A 494 -15.73 -2.75 -12.76
CA ALA A 494 -15.77 -1.29 -12.83
C ALA A 494 -15.76 -0.80 -14.28
N THR A 495 -14.90 -1.39 -15.12
CA THR A 495 -14.83 -1.05 -16.55
C THR A 495 -16.15 -1.36 -17.27
N ALA A 496 -16.74 -2.53 -17.02
CA ALA A 496 -18.05 -2.88 -17.58
C ALA A 496 -19.11 -1.86 -17.17
N ALA A 497 -19.14 -1.49 -15.89
CA ALA A 497 -20.12 -0.55 -15.34
C ALA A 497 -19.96 0.87 -15.88
N ILE A 498 -18.73 1.40 -16.03
CA ILE A 498 -18.55 2.73 -16.63
C ILE A 498 -18.88 2.75 -18.12
N THR A 499 -18.58 1.69 -18.86
CA THR A 499 -18.99 1.56 -20.26
C THR A 499 -20.51 1.55 -20.37
N LEU A 500 -21.19 0.77 -19.53
CA LEU A 500 -22.64 0.71 -19.46
C LEU A 500 -23.27 2.08 -19.13
N MET A 501 -22.76 2.75 -18.10
CA MET A 501 -23.23 4.07 -17.68
C MET A 501 -23.11 5.09 -18.82
N VAL A 502 -21.93 5.16 -19.46
CA VAL A 502 -21.69 6.09 -20.56
C VAL A 502 -22.66 5.80 -21.71
N LEU A 503 -22.82 4.54 -22.12
CA LEU A 503 -23.74 4.18 -23.19
C LEU A 503 -25.19 4.60 -22.88
N PHE A 504 -25.67 4.38 -21.65
CA PHE A 504 -27.01 4.86 -21.27
C PHE A 504 -27.12 6.38 -21.32
N CYS A 505 -26.10 7.14 -20.87
CA CYS A 505 -26.12 8.59 -20.97
C CYS A 505 -26.18 9.08 -22.43
N PHE A 506 -25.44 8.45 -23.34
CA PHE A 506 -25.47 8.77 -24.77
C PHE A 506 -26.78 8.35 -25.45
N ASN A 507 -27.36 7.22 -25.05
CA ASN A 507 -28.64 6.77 -25.59
C ASN A 507 -29.79 7.72 -25.25
N GLN A 508 -29.71 8.44 -24.12
CA GLN A 508 -30.70 9.48 -23.78
C GLN A 508 -30.69 10.67 -24.73
N VAL A 509 -29.61 10.87 -25.49
CA VAL A 509 -29.47 11.93 -26.51
C VAL A 509 -29.66 11.35 -27.93
N GLY A 510 -29.98 10.05 -28.06
CA GLY A 510 -30.26 9.38 -29.33
C GLY A 510 -29.06 8.75 -30.06
N ASP A 511 -27.85 8.81 -29.49
CA ASP A 511 -26.60 8.36 -30.14
C ASP A 511 -26.02 7.06 -29.51
N GLY A 512 -26.84 6.26 -28.85
CA GLY A 512 -26.37 5.09 -28.09
C GLY A 512 -25.83 3.94 -28.96
N TYR A 513 -26.50 3.63 -30.07
CA TYR A 513 -26.18 2.49 -30.94
C TYR A 513 -24.94 2.70 -31.83
N GLY A 514 -24.62 3.94 -32.19
CA GLY A 514 -23.45 4.27 -33.01
C GLY A 514 -22.11 3.99 -32.31
N LEU A 515 -22.12 3.88 -30.97
CA LEU A 515 -20.92 3.84 -30.16
C LEU A 515 -20.36 2.44 -29.89
N PHE A 516 -21.11 1.36 -30.17
CA PHE A 516 -20.69 0.00 -29.80
C PHE A 516 -19.40 -0.45 -30.50
N LEU A 517 -19.35 -0.33 -31.84
CA LEU A 517 -18.19 -0.74 -32.63
C LEU A 517 -16.99 0.18 -32.42
N PRO A 518 -17.13 1.53 -32.49
CA PRO A 518 -16.02 2.44 -32.18
C PRO A 518 -15.44 2.17 -30.80
N ARG A 519 -16.28 1.98 -29.78
CA ARG A 519 -15.82 1.75 -28.40
C ARG A 519 -14.97 0.49 -28.26
N LEU A 520 -15.31 -0.59 -28.95
CA LEU A 520 -14.53 -1.82 -28.95
C LEU A 520 -13.17 -1.60 -29.62
N PHE A 521 -13.17 -1.00 -30.82
CA PHE A 521 -11.96 -0.75 -31.60
C PHE A 521 -11.01 0.21 -30.86
N ASP A 522 -11.53 1.32 -30.34
CA ASP A 522 -10.76 2.31 -29.58
C ASP A 522 -10.15 1.72 -28.32
N THR A 523 -10.88 0.81 -27.67
CA THR A 523 -10.37 0.13 -26.49
C THR A 523 -9.22 -0.80 -26.82
N LEU A 524 -9.31 -1.55 -27.93
CA LEU A 524 -8.24 -2.42 -28.41
C LEU A 524 -7.01 -1.61 -28.82
N LEU A 525 -7.22 -0.51 -29.54
CA LEU A 525 -6.14 0.33 -30.04
C LEU A 525 -5.43 1.09 -28.91
N GLY A 526 -6.17 1.72 -27.99
CA GLY A 526 -5.57 2.39 -26.83
C GLY A 526 -4.85 1.41 -25.89
N SER A 527 -5.39 0.19 -25.75
CA SER A 527 -4.74 -0.91 -25.03
C SER A 527 -3.43 -1.33 -25.71
N LEU A 528 -3.42 -1.44 -27.04
CA LEU A 528 -2.24 -1.77 -27.83
C LEU A 528 -1.17 -0.70 -27.69
N ILE A 529 -1.53 0.58 -27.82
CA ILE A 529 -0.61 1.72 -27.66
C ILE A 529 0.00 1.71 -26.26
N ALA A 530 -0.81 1.54 -25.20
CA ALA A 530 -0.29 1.46 -23.83
C ALA A 530 0.65 0.26 -23.64
N GLY A 531 0.32 -0.90 -24.21
CA GLY A 531 1.16 -2.10 -24.16
C GLY A 531 2.51 -1.90 -24.86
N LEU A 532 2.49 -1.36 -26.08
CA LEU A 532 3.69 -1.01 -26.85
C LEU A 532 4.51 0.07 -26.15
N ALA A 533 3.88 1.09 -25.59
CA ALA A 533 4.58 2.18 -24.92
C ALA A 533 5.37 1.69 -23.70
N VAL A 534 4.80 0.77 -22.92
CA VAL A 534 5.47 0.18 -21.75
C VAL A 534 6.60 -0.78 -22.14
N PHE A 535 6.51 -1.39 -23.31
CA PHE A 535 7.55 -2.27 -23.85
C PHE A 535 8.70 -1.52 -24.53
N LEU A 536 8.39 -0.49 -25.33
CA LEU A 536 9.33 0.22 -26.20
C LEU A 536 9.95 1.48 -25.55
N PHE A 537 9.16 2.27 -24.82
CA PHE A 537 9.63 3.55 -24.27
C PHE A 537 10.14 3.40 -22.83
N LEU A 538 11.47 3.38 -22.69
CA LEU A 538 12.19 3.32 -21.41
C LEU A 538 11.63 2.24 -20.48
N PRO A 539 11.67 0.95 -20.86
CA PRO A 539 11.17 -0.12 -20.01
C PRO A 539 11.94 -0.15 -18.69
N ASP A 540 11.20 -0.20 -17.59
CA ASP A 540 11.77 -0.29 -16.25
C ASP A 540 11.64 -1.72 -15.73
N TRP A 541 12.55 -2.56 -16.19
CA TRP A 541 12.67 -3.94 -15.73
C TRP A 541 13.17 -3.95 -14.28
N GLN A 542 12.34 -4.44 -13.36
CA GLN A 542 12.66 -4.47 -11.94
C GLN A 542 13.90 -5.32 -11.66
N GLY A 543 14.13 -6.39 -12.46
CA GLY A 543 15.34 -7.21 -12.38
C GLY A 543 16.63 -6.38 -12.47
N ARG A 544 16.68 -5.35 -13.33
CA ARG A 544 17.88 -4.49 -13.47
C ARG A 544 18.21 -3.68 -12.21
N ARG A 545 17.23 -3.44 -11.34
CA ARG A 545 17.38 -2.70 -10.08
C ARG A 545 17.40 -3.60 -8.86
N LEU A 546 17.19 -4.91 -9.02
CA LEU A 546 17.06 -5.86 -7.91
C LEU A 546 18.24 -5.72 -6.93
N ASN A 547 19.48 -5.73 -7.43
CA ASN A 547 20.69 -5.53 -6.62
C ASN A 547 20.68 -4.25 -5.78
N LYS A 548 20.14 -3.13 -6.30
CA LYS A 548 20.04 -1.87 -5.54
C LYS A 548 18.96 -1.93 -4.46
N VAL A 549 17.83 -2.60 -4.72
CA VAL A 549 16.75 -2.77 -3.74
C VAL A 549 17.20 -3.71 -2.61
N LEU A 550 17.89 -4.80 -2.96
CA LEU A 550 18.49 -5.72 -2.00
C LEU A 550 19.55 -5.00 -1.14
N ALA A 551 20.47 -4.27 -1.76
CA ALA A 551 21.47 -3.46 -1.08
C ALA A 551 20.83 -2.47 -0.09
N ASN A 552 19.85 -1.69 -0.55
CA ASN A 552 19.13 -0.73 0.30
C ASN A 552 18.43 -1.42 1.49
N THR A 553 17.90 -2.63 1.31
CA THR A 553 17.29 -3.42 2.39
C THR A 553 18.33 -3.78 3.45
N LEU A 554 19.50 -4.27 3.04
CA LEU A 554 20.60 -4.57 3.96
C LEU A 554 21.15 -3.32 4.65
N THR A 555 21.35 -2.21 3.93
CA THR A 555 21.77 -0.94 4.53
C THR A 555 20.79 -0.46 5.59
N CYS A 556 19.47 -0.55 5.35
CA CYS A 556 18.47 -0.18 6.35
C CYS A 556 18.52 -1.11 7.58
N ASN A 557 18.73 -2.41 7.38
CA ASN A 557 18.89 -3.37 8.47
C ASN A 557 20.15 -3.10 9.30
N SER A 558 21.26 -2.75 8.66
CA SER A 558 22.52 -2.37 9.32
C SER A 558 22.37 -1.09 10.16
N ILE A 559 21.74 -0.04 9.61
CA ILE A 559 21.42 1.18 10.36
C ILE A 559 20.51 0.86 11.55
N TYR A 560 19.52 -0.02 11.37
CA TYR A 560 18.64 -0.43 12.46
C TYR A 560 19.39 -1.17 13.55
N LEU A 561 20.28 -2.11 13.20
CA LEU A 561 21.15 -2.81 14.15
C LEU A 561 21.98 -1.82 14.99
N ARG A 562 22.64 -0.85 14.35
CA ARG A 562 23.44 0.19 15.05
C ARG A 562 22.60 0.99 16.04
N GLN A 563 21.37 1.36 15.66
CA GLN A 563 20.47 2.09 16.56
C GLN A 563 20.00 1.22 17.73
N ILE A 564 19.77 -0.08 17.52
CA ILE A 564 19.47 -1.01 18.62
C ILE A 564 20.67 -1.11 19.58
N MET A 565 21.88 -1.28 19.05
CA MET A 565 23.12 -1.35 19.84
C MET A 565 23.34 -0.09 20.67
N GLN A 566 23.07 1.10 20.10
CA GLN A 566 23.13 2.37 20.81
C GLN A 566 22.16 2.42 22.00
N GLN A 567 20.95 1.86 21.88
CA GLN A 567 19.99 1.82 22.99
C GLN A 567 20.38 0.85 24.09
N TYR A 568 21.01 -0.28 23.76
CA TYR A 568 21.59 -1.13 24.81
C TYR A 568 22.75 -0.44 25.54
N ALA A 569 23.48 0.45 24.85
CA ALA A 569 24.60 1.18 25.44
C ALA A 569 24.15 2.34 26.35
N ALA A 570 23.23 3.18 25.86
CA ALA A 570 22.79 4.42 26.50
C ALA A 570 21.49 4.29 27.31
N GLY A 571 20.84 3.13 27.27
CA GLY A 571 19.50 2.91 27.81
C GLY A 571 18.40 3.15 26.77
N LYS A 572 17.24 2.53 27.02
CA LYS A 572 16.09 2.58 26.11
C LYS A 572 15.51 3.99 26.04
N SER A 573 15.59 4.58 24.86
CA SER A 573 14.99 5.87 24.54
C SER A 573 14.27 5.77 23.21
N ASP A 574 12.96 6.03 23.16
CA ASP A 574 12.20 5.95 21.91
C ASP A 574 12.37 7.22 21.05
N ASP A 575 13.63 7.57 20.80
CA ASP A 575 14.02 8.75 20.05
C ASP A 575 13.63 8.66 18.56
N LEU A 576 13.74 9.79 17.87
CA LEU A 576 13.38 9.87 16.46
C LEU A 576 14.29 8.98 15.60
N ALA A 577 15.58 8.88 15.93
CA ALA A 577 16.56 8.15 15.14
C ALA A 577 16.24 6.65 15.09
N TYR A 578 15.97 6.03 16.24
CA TYR A 578 15.56 4.65 16.35
C TYR A 578 14.23 4.38 15.64
N ARG A 579 13.20 5.22 15.88
CA ARG A 579 11.88 5.06 15.23
C ARG A 579 11.99 5.15 13.70
N LEU A 580 12.84 6.05 13.18
CA LEU A 580 13.11 6.19 11.75
C LEU A 580 13.85 4.97 11.21
N ALA A 581 14.89 4.48 11.89
CA ALA A 581 15.65 3.31 11.47
C ALA A 581 14.76 2.05 11.41
N ARG A 582 13.99 1.78 12.48
CA ARG A 582 13.00 0.69 12.53
C ARG A 582 12.02 0.77 11.36
N ARG A 583 11.42 1.94 11.15
CA ARG A 583 10.47 2.16 10.05
C ARG A 583 11.11 1.94 8.68
N ASN A 584 12.32 2.48 8.47
CA ASN A 584 12.99 2.38 7.18
C ASN A 584 13.38 0.93 6.85
N ALA A 585 13.81 0.14 7.84
CA ALA A 585 14.07 -1.29 7.69
C ALA A 585 12.83 -2.08 7.25
N HIS A 586 11.70 -1.93 7.95
CA HIS A 586 10.45 -2.57 7.56
C HIS A 586 9.89 -2.06 6.21
N ASN A 587 10.07 -0.77 5.89
CA ASN A 587 9.70 -0.22 4.59
C ASN A 587 10.56 -0.79 3.45
N ALA A 588 11.85 -1.00 3.68
CA ALA A 588 12.75 -1.58 2.68
C ALA A 588 12.41 -3.06 2.43
N ASP A 589 12.12 -3.85 3.48
CA ASP A 589 11.63 -5.23 3.38
C ASP A 589 10.30 -5.31 2.60
N ALA A 590 9.35 -4.44 2.91
CA ALA A 590 8.08 -4.33 2.19
C ALA A 590 8.26 -3.94 0.71
N ALA A 591 9.18 -3.02 0.42
CA ALA A 591 9.52 -2.60 -0.93
C ALA A 591 10.18 -3.74 -1.73
N LEU A 592 11.06 -4.52 -1.10
CA LEU A 592 11.67 -5.72 -1.71
C LEU A 592 10.61 -6.76 -2.06
N SER A 593 9.72 -7.09 -1.12
CA SER A 593 8.59 -8.02 -1.36
C SER A 593 7.72 -7.57 -2.54
N THR A 594 7.38 -6.28 -2.59
CA THR A 594 6.59 -5.69 -3.68
C THR A 594 7.32 -5.74 -5.02
N THR A 595 8.64 -5.48 -5.02
CA THR A 595 9.48 -5.51 -6.22
C THR A 595 9.53 -6.91 -6.82
N LEU A 596 9.74 -7.93 -5.99
CA LEU A 596 9.78 -9.34 -6.42
C LEU A 596 8.41 -9.83 -6.92
N ALA A 597 7.31 -9.44 -6.25
CA ALA A 597 5.96 -9.76 -6.71
C ALA A 597 5.67 -9.14 -8.10
N ASN A 598 6.15 -7.92 -8.36
CA ASN A 598 6.02 -7.29 -9.67
C ASN A 598 6.89 -7.96 -10.74
N MET A 599 8.08 -8.44 -10.38
CA MET A 599 9.01 -9.14 -11.27
C MET A 599 8.44 -10.43 -11.85
N LEU A 600 7.62 -11.17 -11.08
CA LEU A 600 6.90 -12.37 -11.57
C LEU A 600 5.99 -12.08 -12.78
N MET A 601 5.54 -10.83 -12.94
CA MET A 601 4.67 -10.41 -14.04
C MET A 601 5.44 -9.98 -15.30
N GLU A 602 6.76 -9.81 -15.21
CA GLU A 602 7.64 -9.40 -16.33
C GLU A 602 7.87 -10.56 -17.33
N PRO A 603 8.44 -10.32 -18.53
CA PRO A 603 8.78 -11.36 -19.50
C PRO A 603 9.84 -12.35 -19.00
N GLY A 604 9.86 -13.55 -19.57
CA GLY A 604 10.57 -14.73 -19.03
C GLY A 604 12.06 -14.57 -18.71
N HIS A 605 12.80 -13.71 -19.43
CA HIS A 605 14.21 -13.45 -19.12
C HIS A 605 14.41 -12.80 -17.74
N PHE A 606 13.52 -11.88 -17.36
CA PHE A 606 13.54 -11.21 -16.05
C PHE A 606 12.92 -12.04 -14.93
N ARG A 607 12.27 -13.17 -15.23
CA ARG A 607 11.72 -14.06 -14.20
C ARG A 607 12.76 -14.98 -13.58
N LYS A 608 13.87 -15.26 -14.28
CA LYS A 608 14.88 -16.25 -13.85
C LYS A 608 15.53 -15.88 -12.51
N GLU A 609 15.76 -14.60 -12.27
CA GLU A 609 16.35 -14.10 -11.02
C GLU A 609 15.32 -14.00 -9.87
N ALA A 610 14.01 -14.15 -10.14
CA ALA A 610 12.98 -13.96 -9.12
C ALA A 610 13.01 -15.03 -8.03
N ASP A 611 13.34 -16.30 -8.36
CA ASP A 611 13.44 -17.38 -7.37
C ASP A 611 14.56 -17.11 -6.35
N VAL A 612 15.76 -16.77 -6.83
CA VAL A 612 16.89 -16.36 -5.99
C VAL A 612 16.54 -15.12 -5.16
N GLY A 613 15.83 -14.17 -5.76
CA GLY A 613 15.31 -12.99 -5.07
C GLY A 613 14.32 -13.32 -3.94
N PHE A 614 13.41 -14.28 -4.12
CA PHE A 614 12.49 -14.73 -3.07
C PHE A 614 13.21 -15.44 -1.93
N ARG A 615 14.22 -16.27 -2.22
CA ARG A 615 15.07 -16.88 -1.18
C ARG A 615 15.82 -15.81 -0.39
N PHE A 616 16.34 -14.79 -1.07
CA PHE A 616 16.96 -13.64 -0.40
C PHE A 616 15.94 -12.89 0.47
N LEU A 617 14.72 -12.64 -0.01
CA LEU A 617 13.66 -12.00 0.77
C LEU A 617 13.37 -12.79 2.05
N VAL A 618 13.28 -14.12 1.99
CA VAL A 618 13.04 -14.96 3.18
C VAL A 618 14.17 -14.80 4.20
N LEU A 619 15.43 -14.82 3.76
CA LEU A 619 16.59 -14.64 4.64
C LEU A 619 16.67 -13.21 5.21
N SER A 620 16.45 -12.20 4.39
CA SER A 620 16.45 -10.78 4.81
C SER A 620 15.31 -10.47 5.78
N HIS A 621 14.11 -11.03 5.54
CA HIS A 621 12.97 -10.92 6.46
C HIS A 621 13.23 -11.66 7.78
N THR A 622 13.91 -12.81 7.73
CA THR A 622 14.35 -13.55 8.93
C THR A 622 15.36 -12.74 9.73
N LEU A 623 16.36 -12.15 9.06
CA LEU A 623 17.32 -11.21 9.66
C LEU A 623 16.58 -10.04 10.34
N LEU A 624 15.63 -9.40 9.65
CA LEU A 624 14.82 -8.32 10.21
C LEU A 624 13.99 -8.77 11.43
N SER A 625 13.52 -10.01 11.43
CA SER A 625 12.79 -10.60 12.55
C SER A 625 13.69 -10.81 13.78
N TYR A 626 14.97 -11.17 13.60
CA TYR A 626 15.95 -11.23 14.69
C TYR A 626 16.34 -9.84 15.20
N LEU A 627 16.52 -8.87 14.29
CA LEU A 627 16.71 -7.46 14.67
C LEU A 627 15.52 -6.92 15.46
N SER A 628 14.28 -7.28 15.07
CA SER A 628 13.08 -6.95 15.84
C SER A 628 13.03 -7.66 17.19
N GLY A 629 13.61 -8.87 17.31
CA GLY A 629 13.78 -9.59 18.57
C GLY A 629 14.72 -8.87 19.54
N LEU A 630 15.88 -8.42 19.04
CA LEU A 630 16.80 -7.55 19.79
C LEU A 630 16.14 -6.23 20.17
N GLY A 631 15.52 -5.55 19.22
CA GLY A 631 14.82 -4.27 19.46
C GLY A 631 13.79 -4.39 20.58
N ALA A 632 12.99 -5.45 20.59
CA ALA A 632 11.95 -5.68 21.58
C ALA A 632 12.49 -5.91 23.02
N HIS A 633 13.76 -6.28 23.18
CA HIS A 633 14.40 -6.57 24.47
C HIS A 633 15.51 -5.56 24.82
N ARG A 634 15.52 -4.39 24.19
CA ARG A 634 16.52 -3.32 24.42
C ARG A 634 16.47 -2.66 25.80
N ASP A 635 15.42 -2.91 26.58
CA ASP A 635 15.33 -2.49 27.99
C ASP A 635 16.23 -3.32 28.92
N THR A 636 16.79 -4.42 28.42
CA THR A 636 17.64 -5.32 29.20
C THR A 636 18.94 -4.62 29.56
N GLN A 637 19.24 -4.52 30.86
CA GLN A 637 20.50 -3.96 31.33
C GLN A 637 21.62 -4.99 31.24
N LEU A 638 22.71 -4.62 30.57
CA LEU A 638 23.90 -5.46 30.43
C LEU A 638 25.02 -4.95 31.35
N PRO A 639 25.79 -5.84 31.99
CA PRO A 639 27.04 -5.49 32.66
C PRO A 639 27.99 -4.71 31.71
N ALA A 640 28.82 -3.83 32.25
CA ALA A 640 29.61 -2.89 31.45
C ALA A 640 30.64 -3.57 30.52
N ASP A 641 31.28 -4.62 31.02
CA ASP A 641 32.22 -5.51 30.33
C ASP A 641 31.56 -6.31 29.20
N VAL A 642 30.39 -6.88 29.49
CA VAL A 642 29.56 -7.61 28.52
C VAL A 642 29.04 -6.68 27.43
N ARG A 643 28.65 -5.46 27.80
CA ARG A 643 28.20 -4.44 26.88
C ARG A 643 29.30 -4.10 25.87
N GLU A 644 30.53 -3.84 26.32
CA GLU A 644 31.66 -3.54 25.42
C GLU A 644 31.88 -4.70 24.43
N GLN A 645 31.94 -5.95 24.91
CA GLN A 645 32.17 -7.12 24.07
C GLN A 645 31.04 -7.36 23.04
N LEU A 646 29.78 -7.28 23.46
CA LEU A 646 28.64 -7.61 22.59
C LEU A 646 28.23 -6.44 21.66
N ILE A 647 28.32 -5.20 22.13
CA ILE A 647 27.88 -4.02 21.37
C ILE A 647 29.01 -3.44 20.54
N GLU A 648 30.15 -3.13 21.18
CA GLU A 648 31.27 -2.51 20.48
C GLU A 648 32.06 -3.51 19.63
N GLY A 649 32.10 -4.78 20.07
CA GLY A 649 32.65 -5.89 19.32
C GLY A 649 31.65 -6.49 18.31
N ALA A 650 30.82 -7.43 18.76
CA ALA A 650 30.00 -8.25 17.85
C ALA A 650 28.96 -7.44 17.05
N GLY A 651 28.24 -6.51 17.70
CA GLY A 651 27.21 -5.69 17.07
C GLY A 651 27.73 -4.80 15.94
N ASN A 652 28.86 -4.12 16.15
CA ASN A 652 29.50 -3.28 15.13
C ASN A 652 30.09 -4.11 13.98
N SER A 653 30.75 -5.23 14.28
CA SER A 653 31.28 -6.14 13.26
C SER A 653 30.16 -6.71 12.39
N LEU A 654 29.04 -7.14 12.97
CA LEU A 654 27.87 -7.60 12.22
C LEU A 654 27.28 -6.50 11.33
N ALA A 655 27.17 -5.27 11.83
CA ALA A 655 26.70 -4.15 11.03
C ALA A 655 27.65 -3.84 9.85
N ALA A 656 28.96 -3.93 10.07
CA ALA A 656 29.97 -3.77 9.02
C ALA A 656 29.88 -4.88 7.96
N SER A 657 29.72 -6.15 8.36
CA SER A 657 29.49 -7.26 7.43
C SER A 657 28.23 -7.08 6.58
N ILE A 658 27.12 -6.63 7.18
CA ILE A 658 25.88 -6.34 6.43
C ILE A 658 26.12 -5.23 5.40
N ASP A 659 26.87 -4.18 5.76
CA ASP A 659 27.21 -3.09 4.86
C ASP A 659 28.17 -3.52 3.72
N GLU A 660 29.08 -4.45 3.98
CA GLU A 660 29.94 -5.04 2.96
C GLU A 660 29.10 -5.76 1.88
N ILE A 661 28.15 -6.61 2.29
CA ILE A 661 27.24 -7.30 1.38
C ILE A 661 26.38 -6.27 0.61
N ALA A 662 25.86 -5.26 1.30
CA ALA A 662 25.06 -4.19 0.70
C ALA A 662 25.86 -3.42 -0.36
N THR A 663 27.10 -3.05 -0.05
CA THR A 663 27.99 -2.31 -0.95
C THR A 663 28.39 -3.16 -2.15
N GLY A 664 28.70 -4.44 -1.94
CA GLY A 664 28.97 -5.39 -3.00
C GLY A 664 27.81 -5.55 -3.97
N LEU A 665 26.57 -5.66 -3.47
CA LEU A 665 25.35 -5.67 -4.28
C LEU A 665 25.13 -4.36 -5.04
N ALA A 666 25.27 -3.21 -4.36
CA ALA A 666 25.04 -1.90 -4.96
C ALA A 666 26.01 -1.61 -6.12
N ASN A 667 27.29 -1.97 -5.94
CA ASN A 667 28.37 -1.70 -6.88
C ASN A 667 28.67 -2.89 -7.82
N LYS A 668 27.99 -4.03 -7.67
CA LYS A 668 28.24 -5.29 -8.39
C LYS A 668 29.70 -5.79 -8.26
N GLN A 669 30.27 -5.58 -7.08
CA GLN A 669 31.62 -6.03 -6.74
C GLN A 669 31.59 -7.48 -6.23
N PRO A 670 32.65 -8.27 -6.44
CA PRO A 670 32.73 -9.62 -5.88
C PRO A 670 32.62 -9.56 -4.35
N ILE A 671 31.78 -10.42 -3.78
CA ILE A 671 31.61 -10.58 -2.34
C ILE A 671 32.25 -11.93 -1.97
N ALA A 672 32.98 -11.99 -0.85
CA ALA A 672 33.47 -13.25 -0.32
C ALA A 672 32.29 -14.13 0.10
N ILE A 673 32.27 -15.40 -0.37
CA ILE A 673 31.15 -16.33 -0.13
C ILE A 673 31.15 -16.79 1.34
N GLN A 674 32.33 -16.94 1.93
CA GLN A 674 32.57 -17.32 3.31
C GLN A 674 33.47 -16.30 3.98
N SER A 675 33.26 -16.10 5.28
CA SER A 675 34.11 -15.28 6.15
C SER A 675 34.42 -16.11 7.39
N ASP A 676 35.69 -16.47 7.54
CA ASP A 676 36.17 -17.23 8.70
C ASP A 676 35.92 -16.46 10.00
N ASP A 677 35.99 -15.13 9.95
CA ASP A 677 35.69 -14.24 11.07
C ASP A 677 34.21 -14.33 11.50
N GLU A 678 33.28 -14.37 10.54
CA GLU A 678 31.84 -14.53 10.83
C GLU A 678 31.53 -15.92 11.42
N GLU A 679 32.18 -16.98 10.92
CA GLU A 679 32.02 -18.33 11.47
C GLU A 679 32.61 -18.45 12.87
N ALA A 680 33.80 -17.89 13.10
CA ALA A 680 34.43 -17.85 14.42
C ALA A 680 33.58 -17.04 15.41
N MET A 681 33.05 -15.89 15.00
CA MET A 681 32.19 -15.06 15.83
C MET A 681 30.87 -15.77 16.15
N ALA A 682 30.24 -16.45 15.17
CA ALA A 682 29.05 -17.24 15.43
C ALA A 682 29.32 -18.36 16.44
N ALA A 683 30.44 -19.08 16.30
CA ALA A 683 30.85 -20.12 17.24
C ALA A 683 31.11 -19.56 18.65
N GLN A 684 31.76 -18.40 18.78
CA GLN A 684 31.98 -17.73 20.07
C GLN A 684 30.66 -17.29 20.73
N LEU A 685 29.71 -16.76 19.96
CA LEU A 685 28.41 -16.34 20.47
C LEU A 685 27.52 -17.53 20.86
N GLU A 686 27.71 -18.70 20.24
CA GLU A 686 27.01 -19.94 20.58
C GLU A 686 27.61 -20.68 21.80
N GLN A 687 28.91 -20.47 22.07
CA GLN A 687 29.59 -21.03 23.24
C GLN A 687 29.19 -20.29 24.53
N MET A 688 28.11 -20.76 25.15
CA MET A 688 27.53 -20.13 26.33
C MET A 688 27.87 -20.90 27.62
N PRO A 689 28.55 -20.28 28.60
CA PRO A 689 28.57 -20.76 29.98
C PRO A 689 27.14 -20.94 30.52
N ASP A 690 26.91 -22.00 31.31
CA ASP A 690 25.58 -22.34 31.82
C ASP A 690 25.02 -21.29 32.83
N GLU A 691 25.88 -20.50 33.46
CA GLU A 691 25.57 -19.51 34.52
C GLU A 691 25.53 -18.04 34.05
N ILE A 692 25.08 -17.75 32.82
CA ILE A 692 24.92 -16.37 32.32
C ILE A 692 23.51 -15.83 32.62
N ASP A 693 23.42 -14.53 32.93
CA ASP A 693 22.17 -13.78 33.04
C ASP A 693 21.25 -13.99 31.80
N GLU A 694 19.94 -14.12 32.04
CA GLU A 694 18.98 -14.42 30.96
C GLU A 694 18.94 -13.31 29.90
N GLY A 695 19.14 -12.05 30.31
CA GLY A 695 19.18 -10.89 29.45
C GLY A 695 20.39 -10.89 28.52
N GLN A 696 21.59 -11.06 29.08
CA GLN A 696 22.82 -11.22 28.30
C GLN A 696 22.70 -12.37 27.29
N ARG A 697 22.19 -13.52 27.75
CA ARG A 697 22.05 -14.71 26.91
C ARG A 697 21.09 -14.48 25.74
N LEU A 698 20.00 -13.75 25.94
CA LEU A 698 19.05 -13.41 24.87
C LEU A 698 19.73 -12.58 23.79
N VAL A 699 20.47 -11.54 24.18
CA VAL A 699 21.21 -10.67 23.25
C VAL A 699 22.23 -11.48 22.46
N GLN A 700 23.03 -12.29 23.15
CA GLN A 700 24.06 -13.12 22.53
C GLN A 700 23.47 -14.17 21.56
N THR A 701 22.35 -14.81 21.94
CA THR A 701 21.63 -15.76 21.07
C THR A 701 21.14 -15.08 19.80
N GLN A 702 20.57 -13.88 19.91
CA GLN A 702 20.08 -13.14 18.76
C GLN A 702 21.21 -12.67 17.84
N LEU A 703 22.33 -12.20 18.40
CA LEU A 703 23.51 -11.86 17.62
C LEU A 703 24.08 -13.09 16.89
N ALA A 704 24.09 -14.26 17.54
CA ALA A 704 24.48 -15.52 16.89
C ALA A 704 23.55 -15.87 15.71
N LEU A 705 22.23 -15.76 15.91
CA LEU A 705 21.23 -16.01 14.85
C LEU A 705 21.40 -15.04 13.67
N ILE A 706 21.68 -13.77 13.95
CA ILE A 706 21.99 -12.75 12.92
C ILE A 706 23.24 -13.13 12.16
N CYS A 707 24.32 -13.50 12.86
CA CYS A 707 25.59 -13.93 12.27
C CYS A 707 25.38 -15.12 11.31
N ARG A 708 24.60 -16.13 11.73
CA ARG A 708 24.27 -17.31 10.92
C ARG A 708 23.45 -17.00 9.66
N GLN A 709 22.78 -15.84 9.57
CA GLN A 709 22.11 -15.43 8.33
C GLN A 709 23.08 -14.82 7.29
N LEU A 710 24.26 -14.36 7.68
CA LEU A 710 25.18 -13.66 6.78
C LEU A 710 25.77 -14.56 5.70
N GLY A 711 26.21 -15.78 6.03
CA GLY A 711 26.76 -16.73 5.05
C GLY A 711 25.78 -17.07 3.90
N PRO A 712 24.53 -17.48 4.19
CA PRO A 712 23.51 -17.67 3.15
C PRO A 712 23.24 -16.40 2.34
N LEU A 713 23.21 -15.22 2.98
CA LEU A 713 23.04 -13.94 2.28
C LEU A 713 24.21 -13.62 1.34
N ARG A 714 25.47 -13.86 1.76
CA ARG A 714 26.68 -13.72 0.93
C ARG A 714 26.64 -14.63 -0.29
N THR A 715 26.18 -15.88 -0.10
CA THR A 715 26.05 -16.88 -1.16
C THR A 715 25.04 -16.42 -2.22
N LEU A 716 23.83 -16.04 -1.81
CA LEU A 716 22.80 -15.57 -2.74
C LEU A 716 23.19 -14.24 -3.40
N ALA A 717 23.81 -13.31 -2.65
CA ALA A 717 24.29 -12.05 -3.20
C ALA A 717 25.34 -12.29 -4.30
N THR A 718 26.26 -13.22 -4.10
CA THR A 718 27.25 -13.61 -5.11
C THR A 718 26.60 -14.20 -6.36
N HIS A 719 25.57 -15.05 -6.21
CA HIS A 719 24.84 -15.63 -7.34
C HIS A 719 24.16 -14.54 -8.18
N LEU A 720 23.49 -13.60 -7.52
CA LEU A 720 22.82 -12.48 -8.18
C LEU A 720 23.80 -11.57 -8.94
N ILE A 721 25.01 -11.36 -8.41
CA ILE A 721 26.04 -10.56 -9.07
C ILE A 721 26.65 -11.28 -10.28
N LYS A 722 26.86 -12.61 -10.21
CA LYS A 722 27.43 -13.42 -11.30
C LYS A 722 26.49 -13.51 -12.50
N ASP A 723 25.20 -13.78 -12.27
CA ASP A 723 24.22 -13.89 -13.36
C ASP A 723 24.07 -12.58 -14.15
N THR A 724 24.23 -11.42 -13.49
CA THR A 724 24.16 -10.12 -14.19
C THR A 724 25.37 -9.81 -15.07
N ARG A 725 26.47 -10.57 -14.99
CA ARG A 725 27.64 -10.42 -15.87
C ARG A 725 27.57 -11.30 -17.12
N ALA A 726 26.69 -12.30 -17.12
CA ALA A 726 26.50 -13.25 -18.22
C ALA A 726 25.34 -12.87 -19.17
N ALA A 727 24.54 -11.86 -18.81
CA ALA A 727 23.45 -11.29 -19.60
C ALA A 727 23.77 -9.85 -20.01
#